data_AF-A0A9D1S6I9-F1
#
_entry.id   AF-A0A9D1S6I9-F1
#
_cell.length_a   1.000
_cell.length_b   1.000
_cell.length_c   1.000
_cell.angle_alpha   90.00
_cell.angle_beta   90.00
_cell.angle_gamma   90.00
#
_symmetry.space_group_name_H-M   'P 1'
#
loop_
_entity.id
_entity.type
_entity.pdbx_description
1 polymer ?
#
loop_
_entity_poly.entity_id
_entity_poly.type
_entity_poly.pdbx_seq_one_letter_code
_entity_poly.pdbx_strand_id
1 'polypeptide(L)'
;MQYEFKVSGDNLKFERKQAHEGNVNTYICKFEFDSEWDGMAKYAVFIVDETTYTVLLEGDSCAVPAEAVEGAGYLTVGVYGTQGEESAYKRISTGLVTIEVRPGACSDRTAPIPPTPDIWAQYLAKVQALATQAEDAESGAIAAETEAIEAENSAKAAAQQALLAQTGAQTAAEDAQAAAGEADGAKTAAQEAAAEADAARTLTEGYKNEAISASADAYVYKTDAENAKNSANTSKQAAETAAENAQAAAAQAAEDAALAETAKTQAQTAANTAGAAAAQAAQDADAVEQDKGTVEAALEDVQEAVEHIDSQKAAVDSAKESAESAAASAMESAEAAENALEEIEGATVNRYGVKFNGSANSGATVERLYNAYGLTANVGTDTETAINDFDSIYPWAGRRRCCGYFNDDGNFVINAYEGEPGYATDGTNGEVWVETPLFYYKHTYGDDGSEEIVISTHPIGGYLPSPIHINADGTLRQKAYTAAYPMGLVDGMPTSRSGLYAEGVSLNTAMTNARKLGAKYTTKTTAEQYTKCLLMWVEFATRNLQSKMMGCSTLRYSAEDTATVAEEAANRVILAASQAQQYVVGGAIRIGVSQGDASIANNRTVTAIESYDGENSAIVFDGDPVDISVGNFVSALPWKTGSCDNVLSSSGSLTSNTSGKYPCIYRGEETPYGDA
;
A
#
# COMPACT_ATOMS: atom_id res chain seq x y z
N MET A 1 -2.98 17.63 -46.58
CA MET A 1 -1.84 18.46 -47.03
C MET A 1 -0.92 18.69 -45.84
N GLN A 2 0.39 18.62 -46.04
CA GLN A 2 1.35 18.60 -44.94
C GLN A 2 2.13 19.92 -44.86
N TYR A 3 2.16 20.51 -43.66
CA TYR A 3 2.99 21.65 -43.32
C TYR A 3 4.23 21.15 -42.60
N GLU A 4 5.40 21.34 -43.21
CA GLU A 4 6.67 20.88 -42.65
C GLU A 4 7.40 22.03 -41.96
N PHE A 5 7.72 21.80 -40.69
CA PHE A 5 8.44 22.71 -39.84
C PHE A 5 9.73 22.07 -39.36
N LYS A 6 10.83 22.81 -39.39
CA LYS A 6 12.08 22.42 -38.75
C LYS A 6 12.26 23.22 -37.48
N VAL A 7 12.50 22.51 -36.38
CA VAL A 7 12.73 23.06 -35.06
C VAL A 7 14.18 22.83 -34.71
N SER A 8 14.94 23.91 -34.54
CA SER A 8 16.32 23.86 -34.07
C SER A 8 16.52 24.80 -32.89
N GLY A 9 16.75 24.26 -31.71
CA GLY A 9 16.68 25.01 -30.44
C GLY A 9 15.35 25.74 -30.27
N ASP A 10 15.39 27.07 -30.11
CA ASP A 10 14.24 27.96 -29.99
C ASP A 10 13.73 28.52 -31.35
N ASN A 11 14.30 28.06 -32.47
CA ASN A 11 13.98 28.57 -33.79
C ASN A 11 13.05 27.63 -34.57
N LEU A 12 11.90 28.15 -35.03
CA LEU A 12 10.94 27.47 -35.90
C LEU A 12 11.05 27.99 -37.33
N LYS A 13 11.43 27.11 -38.27
CA LYS A 13 11.47 27.42 -39.71
C LYS A 13 10.39 26.67 -40.46
N PHE A 14 9.75 27.35 -41.41
CA PHE A 14 8.61 26.82 -42.17
C PHE A 14 8.89 26.80 -43.68
N GLU A 15 8.67 25.65 -44.33
CA GLU A 15 9.18 25.42 -45.69
C GLU A 15 8.12 25.47 -46.83
N ARG A 16 6.80 25.65 -46.59
CA ARG A 16 5.79 25.80 -47.70
C ARG A 16 4.53 26.64 -47.41
N LYS A 17 4.19 27.59 -48.30
CA LYS A 17 3.18 28.66 -48.09
C LYS A 17 1.84 28.44 -48.82
N GLN A 18 0.76 28.11 -48.09
CA GLN A 18 -0.66 28.57 -48.23
C GLN A 18 -1.67 27.55 -47.68
N ALA A 19 -2.74 28.02 -47.04
CA ALA A 19 -3.89 27.25 -46.55
C ALA A 19 -5.22 27.81 -47.12
N HIS A 20 -6.30 27.03 -47.09
CA HIS A 20 -7.64 27.44 -47.52
C HIS A 20 -8.70 27.18 -46.44
N GLU A 21 -9.61 28.14 -46.27
CA GLU A 21 -10.74 28.13 -45.32
C GLU A 21 -11.71 26.96 -45.57
N GLY A 22 -12.34 26.45 -44.50
CA GLY A 22 -13.42 25.45 -44.58
C GLY A 22 -12.97 23.98 -44.65
N ASN A 23 -11.68 23.70 -44.44
CA ASN A 23 -11.16 22.34 -44.41
C ASN A 23 -11.12 21.78 -42.97
N VAL A 24 -11.69 20.59 -42.76
CA VAL A 24 -11.69 19.88 -41.47
C VAL A 24 -10.74 18.68 -41.56
N ASN A 25 -9.88 18.45 -40.56
CA ASN A 25 -8.92 17.34 -40.49
C ASN A 25 -8.01 17.13 -41.73
N THR A 26 -7.81 18.17 -42.53
CA THR A 26 -7.12 18.06 -43.83
C THR A 26 -5.67 18.55 -43.77
N TYR A 27 -5.35 19.41 -42.80
CA TYR A 27 -4.02 20.00 -42.61
C TYR A 27 -3.32 19.34 -41.43
N ILE A 28 -2.18 18.70 -41.71
CA ILE A 28 -1.32 18.07 -40.70
C ILE A 28 -0.03 18.87 -40.63
N CYS A 29 0.30 19.35 -39.44
CA CYS A 29 1.61 19.91 -39.15
C CYS A 29 2.54 18.77 -38.77
N LYS A 30 3.66 18.65 -39.48
CA LYS A 30 4.76 17.77 -39.14
C LYS A 30 5.96 18.61 -38.75
N PHE A 31 6.53 18.28 -37.61
CA PHE A 31 7.67 18.97 -37.04
C PHE A 31 8.88 18.03 -37.11
N GLU A 32 10.05 18.57 -37.42
CA GLU A 32 11.32 17.87 -37.36
C GLU A 32 12.12 18.53 -36.25
N PHE A 33 12.33 17.82 -35.15
CA PHE A 33 13.02 18.34 -33.97
C PHE A 33 14.48 17.90 -33.95
N ASP A 34 15.36 18.76 -33.47
CA ASP A 34 16.72 18.36 -33.10
C ASP A 34 16.74 17.66 -31.73
N SER A 35 17.92 17.14 -31.37
CA SER A 35 18.13 16.36 -30.15
C SER A 35 17.88 17.14 -28.84
N GLU A 36 17.71 18.47 -28.88
CA GLU A 36 17.44 19.24 -27.66
C GLU A 36 16.03 19.00 -27.09
N TRP A 37 15.14 18.44 -27.92
CA TRP A 37 13.73 18.14 -27.63
C TRP A 37 13.48 16.67 -27.25
N ASP A 38 14.54 15.85 -27.16
CA ASP A 38 14.43 14.43 -26.83
C ASP A 38 13.88 14.22 -25.40
N GLY A 39 12.86 13.36 -25.30
CA GLY A 39 12.19 13.04 -24.02
C GLY A 39 11.25 14.13 -23.48
N MET A 40 10.96 15.19 -24.25
CA MET A 40 9.99 16.22 -23.86
C MET A 40 8.58 15.88 -24.37
N ALA A 41 7.54 16.22 -23.60
CA ALA A 41 6.18 16.28 -24.11
C ALA A 41 6.03 17.55 -24.97
N LYS A 42 5.64 17.41 -26.24
CA LYS A 42 5.64 18.49 -27.24
C LYS A 42 4.22 18.92 -27.58
N TYR A 43 3.99 20.23 -27.69
CA TYR A 43 2.68 20.82 -27.94
C TYR A 43 2.77 21.85 -29.06
N ALA A 44 1.84 21.79 -30.01
CA ALA A 44 1.64 22.82 -31.03
C ALA A 44 0.62 23.83 -30.54
N VAL A 45 0.90 25.11 -30.78
CA VAL A 45 0.06 26.24 -30.43
C VAL A 45 -0.38 26.94 -31.70
N PHE A 46 -1.68 27.11 -31.86
CA PHE A 46 -2.33 27.76 -33.00
C PHE A 46 -3.07 29.00 -32.50
N ILE A 47 -2.75 30.17 -33.05
CA ILE A 47 -3.29 31.45 -32.62
C ILE A 47 -4.01 32.12 -33.81
N VAL A 48 -5.29 32.44 -33.61
CA VAL A 48 -6.17 33.14 -34.57
C VAL A 48 -6.99 34.17 -33.81
N ASP A 49 -6.98 35.43 -34.25
CA ASP A 49 -7.75 36.53 -33.66
C ASP A 49 -7.74 36.54 -32.12
N GLU A 50 -6.54 36.46 -31.54
CA GLU A 50 -6.25 36.41 -30.08
C GLU A 50 -6.70 35.12 -29.35
N THR A 51 -7.36 34.19 -30.05
CA THR A 51 -7.74 32.88 -29.51
C THR A 51 -6.61 31.87 -29.72
N THR A 52 -6.24 31.15 -28.66
CA THR A 52 -5.15 30.18 -28.67
C THR A 52 -5.68 28.76 -28.51
N TYR A 53 -5.28 27.87 -29.42
CA TYR A 53 -5.59 26.44 -29.39
C TYR A 53 -4.30 25.66 -29.23
N THR A 54 -4.25 24.78 -28.22
CA THR A 54 -3.06 23.97 -27.92
C THR A 54 -3.35 22.49 -28.16
N VAL A 55 -2.48 21.82 -28.89
CA VAL A 55 -2.64 20.41 -29.29
C VAL A 55 -1.38 19.63 -28.91
N LEU A 56 -1.55 18.51 -28.21
CA LEU A 56 -0.45 17.57 -27.93
C LEU A 56 -0.02 16.88 -29.23
N LEU A 57 1.29 16.75 -29.47
CA LEU A 57 1.80 16.04 -30.64
C LEU A 57 1.72 14.52 -30.43
N GLU A 58 1.27 13.80 -31.46
CA GLU A 58 1.43 12.35 -31.55
C GLU A 58 2.66 12.06 -32.42
N GLY A 59 3.72 11.54 -31.78
CA GLY A 59 5.05 11.51 -32.38
C GLY A 59 5.56 12.94 -32.60
N ASP A 60 5.78 13.32 -33.87
CA ASP A 60 6.21 14.67 -34.24
C ASP A 60 5.19 15.37 -35.16
N SER A 61 3.90 15.05 -35.00
CA SER A 61 2.84 15.65 -35.82
C SER A 61 1.55 15.92 -35.05
N CYS A 62 0.75 16.86 -35.55
CA CYS A 62 -0.61 17.09 -35.08
C CYS A 62 -1.51 17.61 -36.21
N ALA A 63 -2.82 17.43 -36.07
CA ALA A 63 -3.79 18.11 -36.91
C ALA A 63 -3.87 19.60 -36.53
N VAL A 64 -4.09 20.46 -37.51
CA VAL A 64 -4.47 21.86 -37.24
C VAL A 64 -5.93 21.87 -36.76
N PRO A 65 -6.25 22.50 -35.61
CA PRO A 65 -7.63 22.65 -35.14
C PRO A 65 -8.52 23.24 -36.24
N ALA A 66 -9.69 22.65 -36.45
CA ALA A 66 -10.60 23.07 -37.51
C ALA A 66 -11.08 24.52 -37.30
N GLU A 67 -11.22 24.92 -36.04
CA GLU A 67 -11.56 26.26 -35.58
C GLU A 67 -10.47 27.29 -35.94
N ALA A 68 -9.21 26.85 -36.00
CA ALA A 68 -8.08 27.71 -36.35
C ALA A 68 -7.95 27.96 -37.88
N VAL A 69 -8.78 27.32 -38.70
CA VAL A 69 -8.83 27.50 -40.17
C VAL A 69 -10.26 27.78 -40.67
N GLU A 70 -11.17 28.15 -39.76
CA GLU A 70 -12.59 28.39 -40.06
C GLU A 70 -12.83 29.74 -40.78
N GLY A 71 -11.94 30.73 -40.62
CA GLY A 71 -12.04 32.04 -41.27
C GLY A 71 -10.80 32.43 -42.09
N ALA A 72 -11.00 33.17 -43.18
CA ALA A 72 -9.89 33.77 -43.93
C ALA A 72 -9.14 34.81 -43.08
N GLY A 73 -7.82 34.65 -42.94
CA GLY A 73 -7.01 35.45 -42.02
C GLY A 73 -5.58 34.93 -41.85
N TYR A 74 -4.97 35.28 -40.71
CA TYR A 74 -3.61 34.88 -40.37
C TYR A 74 -3.62 33.87 -39.22
N LEU A 75 -3.24 32.62 -39.53
CA LEU A 75 -3.01 31.59 -38.53
C LEU A 75 -1.56 31.63 -38.08
N THR A 76 -1.32 31.82 -36.79
CA THR A 76 0.03 31.82 -36.24
C THR A 76 0.30 30.51 -35.51
N VAL A 77 1.44 29.86 -35.79
CA VAL A 77 1.80 28.55 -35.25
C VAL A 77 3.10 28.66 -34.46
N GLY A 78 3.12 28.08 -33.28
CA GLY A 78 4.32 27.87 -32.46
C GLY A 78 4.33 26.47 -31.88
N VAL A 79 5.46 26.07 -31.31
CA VAL A 79 5.62 24.80 -30.59
C VAL A 79 6.34 25.05 -29.28
N TYR A 80 5.91 24.40 -28.22
CA TYR A 80 6.66 24.32 -26.97
C TYR A 80 6.74 22.89 -26.45
N GLY A 81 7.80 22.59 -25.72
CA GLY A 81 8.06 21.30 -25.11
C GLY A 81 8.28 21.44 -23.62
N THR A 82 7.80 20.49 -22.83
CA THR A 82 7.98 20.45 -21.37
C THR A 82 8.55 19.11 -20.93
N GLN A 83 9.49 19.12 -19.99
CA GLN A 83 10.12 17.92 -19.43
C GLN A 83 10.52 18.17 -17.96
N GLY A 84 10.32 17.16 -17.12
CA GLY A 84 10.70 17.17 -15.70
C GLY A 84 9.60 17.63 -14.75
N GLU A 85 9.77 17.29 -13.47
CA GLU A 85 8.96 17.78 -12.35
C GLU A 85 9.51 19.09 -11.79
N GLU A 86 8.74 19.76 -10.92
CA GLU A 86 8.88 21.19 -10.54
C GLU A 86 10.32 21.69 -10.28
N SER A 87 11.19 20.87 -9.71
CA SER A 87 12.58 21.24 -9.38
C SER A 87 13.58 21.17 -10.55
N ALA A 88 13.20 20.55 -11.66
CA ALA A 88 14.00 20.39 -12.89
C ALA A 88 13.20 20.71 -14.16
N TYR A 89 12.21 21.60 -14.06
CA TYR A 89 11.32 21.98 -15.16
C TYR A 89 12.09 22.59 -16.33
N LYS A 90 12.21 21.83 -17.41
CA LYS A 90 12.79 22.28 -18.68
C LYS A 90 11.66 22.61 -19.65
N ARG A 91 11.61 23.87 -20.10
CA ARG A 91 10.70 24.32 -21.17
C ARG A 91 11.48 24.94 -22.31
N ILE A 92 11.24 24.43 -23.51
CA ILE A 92 11.72 25.03 -24.76
C ILE A 92 10.48 25.56 -25.49
N SER A 93 10.49 26.83 -25.88
CA SER A 93 9.44 27.44 -26.68
C SER A 93 10.06 28.01 -27.93
N THR A 94 9.42 27.78 -29.06
CA THR A 94 9.85 28.34 -30.33
C THR A 94 9.27 29.72 -30.58
N GLY A 95 9.87 30.45 -31.52
CA GLY A 95 9.23 31.61 -32.14
C GLY A 95 7.97 31.24 -32.94
N LEU A 96 7.16 32.25 -33.24
CA LEU A 96 5.90 32.08 -33.95
C LEU A 96 6.06 32.25 -35.46
N VAL A 97 5.37 31.41 -36.24
CA VAL A 97 5.32 31.49 -37.71
C VAL A 97 3.90 31.72 -38.18
N THR A 98 3.70 32.71 -39.06
CA THR A 98 2.38 33.03 -39.62
C THR A 98 2.14 32.33 -40.96
N ILE A 99 0.97 31.70 -41.08
CA ILE A 99 0.40 31.08 -42.27
C ILE A 99 -0.81 31.91 -42.71
N GLU A 100 -0.85 32.28 -44.00
CA GLU A 100 -1.99 32.96 -44.59
C GLU A 100 -3.07 31.93 -44.98
N VAL A 101 -4.28 32.07 -44.42
CA VAL A 101 -5.46 31.27 -44.73
C VAL A 101 -6.32 32.04 -45.73
N ARG A 102 -6.46 31.53 -46.95
CA ARG A 102 -7.23 32.16 -48.04
C ARG A 102 -8.66 31.62 -48.14
N PRO A 103 -9.61 32.39 -48.70
CA PRO A 103 -10.97 31.91 -48.90
C PRO A 103 -11.01 30.60 -49.71
N GLY A 104 -11.68 29.59 -49.18
CA GLY A 104 -11.91 28.28 -49.81
C GLY A 104 -13.22 28.22 -50.60
N ALA A 105 -13.41 27.16 -51.41
CA ALA A 105 -14.61 27.01 -52.25
C ALA A 105 -15.86 26.48 -51.51
N CYS A 106 -15.72 26.05 -50.25
CA CYS A 106 -16.79 25.56 -49.40
C CYS A 106 -17.05 26.60 -48.29
N SER A 107 -18.15 27.34 -48.36
CA SER A 107 -18.51 28.40 -47.40
C SER A 107 -19.87 28.18 -46.74
N ASP A 108 -20.38 26.94 -46.73
CA ASP A 108 -21.72 26.62 -46.25
C ASP A 108 -21.75 26.48 -44.71
N ARG A 109 -22.23 27.53 -44.03
CA ARG A 109 -22.21 27.74 -42.57
C ARG A 109 -23.34 27.03 -41.83
N THR A 110 -23.55 25.72 -41.99
CA THR A 110 -24.69 25.03 -41.35
C THR A 110 -24.38 23.74 -40.59
N ALA A 111 -23.12 23.29 -40.51
CA ALA A 111 -22.75 22.15 -39.66
C ALA A 111 -21.92 22.65 -38.44
N PRO A 112 -22.33 22.37 -37.19
CA PRO A 112 -21.52 22.72 -36.03
C PRO A 112 -20.19 21.96 -36.08
N ILE A 113 -19.08 22.70 -36.04
CA ILE A 113 -17.74 22.12 -35.99
C ILE A 113 -17.56 21.53 -34.58
N PRO A 114 -17.21 20.23 -34.44
CA PRO A 114 -17.00 19.63 -33.13
C PRO A 114 -15.81 20.30 -32.43
N PRO A 115 -15.93 20.69 -31.14
CA PRO A 115 -14.87 21.38 -30.43
C PRO A 115 -13.65 20.47 -30.27
N THR A 116 -12.46 20.98 -30.60
CA THR A 116 -11.19 20.30 -30.38
C THR A 116 -11.00 20.06 -28.86
N PRO A 117 -10.81 18.80 -28.41
CA PRO A 117 -10.68 18.48 -26.99
C PRO A 117 -9.53 19.24 -26.33
N ASP A 118 -9.77 19.81 -25.15
CA ASP A 118 -8.72 20.45 -24.38
C ASP A 118 -7.66 19.44 -23.88
N ILE A 119 -6.54 19.98 -23.39
CA ILE A 119 -5.39 19.18 -22.92
C ILE A 119 -5.83 18.11 -21.90
N TRP A 120 -6.76 18.45 -21.01
CA TRP A 120 -7.25 17.57 -19.96
C TRP A 120 -8.06 16.39 -20.52
N ALA A 121 -8.94 16.64 -21.50
CA ALA A 121 -9.68 15.59 -22.18
C ALA A 121 -8.77 14.62 -22.96
N GLN A 122 -7.66 15.13 -23.53
CA GLN A 122 -6.66 14.30 -24.20
C GLN A 122 -5.88 13.40 -23.22
N TYR A 123 -5.55 13.91 -22.03
CA TYR A 123 -4.93 13.11 -20.96
C TYR A 123 -5.86 12.02 -20.44
N LEU A 124 -7.13 12.35 -20.17
CA LEU A 124 -8.11 11.40 -19.63
C LEU A 124 -8.37 10.24 -20.60
N ALA A 125 -8.47 10.51 -21.91
CA ALA A 125 -8.64 9.48 -22.93
C ALA A 125 -7.43 8.52 -23.01
N LYS A 126 -6.21 9.04 -22.83
CA LYS A 126 -4.99 8.23 -22.84
C LYS A 126 -4.87 7.33 -21.60
N VAL A 127 -5.27 7.83 -20.43
CA VAL A 127 -5.32 7.06 -19.18
C VAL A 127 -6.39 5.95 -19.27
N GLN A 128 -7.56 6.25 -19.82
CA GLN A 128 -8.62 5.26 -20.02
C GLN A 128 -8.22 4.16 -21.02
N ALA A 129 -7.53 4.51 -22.11
CA ALA A 129 -7.02 3.52 -23.07
C ALA A 129 -5.97 2.58 -22.46
N LEU A 130 -5.13 3.10 -21.56
CA LEU A 130 -4.16 2.29 -20.81
C LEU A 130 -4.85 1.37 -19.79
N ALA A 131 -5.90 1.84 -19.13
CA ALA A 131 -6.70 1.02 -18.21
C ALA A 131 -7.38 -0.16 -18.95
N THR A 132 -7.97 0.08 -20.13
CA THR A 132 -8.57 -0.99 -20.93
C THR A 132 -7.53 -2.01 -21.42
N GLN A 133 -6.32 -1.58 -21.81
CA GLN A 133 -5.25 -2.51 -22.18
C GLN A 133 -4.79 -3.39 -21.01
N ALA A 134 -4.84 -2.88 -19.77
CA ALA A 134 -4.52 -3.67 -18.58
C ALA A 134 -5.59 -4.74 -18.30
N GLU A 135 -6.87 -4.38 -18.41
CA GLU A 135 -8.00 -5.32 -18.24
C GLU A 135 -8.01 -6.43 -19.32
N ASP A 136 -7.68 -6.09 -20.57
CA ASP A 136 -7.56 -7.05 -21.67
C ASP A 136 -6.37 -8.01 -21.48
N ALA A 137 -5.24 -7.51 -20.95
CA ALA A 137 -4.07 -8.33 -20.65
C ALA A 137 -4.33 -9.30 -19.48
N GLU A 138 -5.04 -8.85 -18.44
CA GLU A 138 -5.48 -9.71 -17.33
C GLU A 138 -6.42 -10.81 -17.82
N SER A 139 -7.40 -10.46 -18.65
CA SER A 139 -8.35 -11.41 -19.23
C SER A 139 -7.65 -12.43 -20.14
N GLY A 140 -6.66 -11.99 -20.92
CA GLY A 140 -5.84 -12.86 -21.77
C GLY A 140 -4.97 -13.85 -20.98
N ALA A 141 -4.42 -13.43 -19.83
CA ALA A 141 -3.61 -14.29 -18.97
C ALA A 141 -4.47 -15.40 -18.32
N ILE A 142 -5.68 -15.06 -17.84
CA ILE A 142 -6.62 -16.03 -17.25
C ILE A 142 -7.08 -17.06 -18.30
N ALA A 143 -7.30 -16.63 -19.54
CA ALA A 143 -7.66 -17.54 -20.64
C ALA A 143 -6.52 -18.53 -20.95
N ALA A 144 -5.28 -18.06 -21.01
CA ALA A 144 -4.12 -18.90 -21.25
C ALA A 144 -3.86 -19.90 -20.10
N GLU A 145 -4.09 -19.48 -18.84
CA GLU A 145 -3.99 -20.37 -17.68
C GLU A 145 -5.06 -21.48 -17.71
N THR A 146 -6.29 -21.15 -18.13
CA THR A 146 -7.38 -22.11 -18.27
C THR A 146 -7.07 -23.15 -19.35
N GLU A 147 -6.58 -22.74 -20.52
CA GLU A 147 -6.19 -23.64 -21.61
C GLU A 147 -5.02 -24.56 -21.21
N ALA A 148 -4.06 -24.07 -20.42
CA ALA A 148 -2.94 -24.86 -19.92
C ALA A 148 -3.39 -25.96 -18.94
N ILE A 149 -4.36 -25.66 -18.06
CA ILE A 149 -4.95 -26.64 -17.13
C ILE A 149 -5.72 -27.73 -17.89
N GLU A 150 -6.45 -27.38 -18.95
CA GLU A 150 -7.17 -28.35 -19.79
C GLU A 150 -6.21 -29.29 -20.56
N ALA A 151 -5.10 -28.75 -21.04
CA ALA A 151 -4.04 -29.54 -21.67
C ALA A 151 -3.35 -30.48 -20.67
N GLU A 152 -3.04 -30.02 -19.46
CA GLU A 152 -2.44 -30.83 -18.39
C GLU A 152 -3.36 -32.01 -18.00
N ASN A 153 -4.66 -31.75 -17.85
CA ASN A 153 -5.62 -32.81 -17.52
C ASN A 153 -5.75 -33.84 -18.65
N SER A 154 -5.67 -33.41 -19.90
CA SER A 154 -5.67 -34.30 -21.07
C SER A 154 -4.41 -35.17 -21.13
N ALA A 155 -3.24 -34.60 -20.83
CA ALA A 155 -1.97 -35.34 -20.76
C ALA A 155 -1.96 -36.36 -19.61
N LYS A 156 -2.52 -36.02 -18.44
CA LYS A 156 -2.68 -36.97 -17.31
C LYS A 156 -3.59 -38.13 -17.66
N ALA A 157 -4.68 -37.89 -18.39
CA ALA A 157 -5.56 -38.95 -18.87
C ALA A 157 -4.87 -39.90 -19.86
N ALA A 158 -4.05 -39.36 -20.77
CA ALA A 158 -3.25 -40.16 -21.70
C ALA A 158 -2.17 -41.00 -20.98
N ALA A 159 -1.49 -40.41 -19.99
CA ALA A 159 -0.50 -41.13 -19.17
C ALA A 159 -1.12 -42.28 -18.37
N GLN A 160 -2.35 -42.09 -17.86
CA GLN A 160 -3.07 -43.13 -17.15
C GLN A 160 -3.49 -44.29 -18.08
N GLN A 161 -3.85 -44.00 -19.34
CA GLN A 161 -4.10 -45.02 -20.36
C GLN A 161 -2.83 -45.78 -20.76
N ALA A 162 -1.69 -45.10 -20.86
CA ALA A 162 -0.40 -45.73 -21.13
C ALA A 162 0.03 -46.68 -20.00
N LEU A 163 -0.21 -46.30 -18.74
CA LEU A 163 0.07 -47.17 -17.58
C LEU A 163 -0.80 -48.43 -17.56
N LEU A 164 -2.08 -48.30 -17.95
CA LEU A 164 -2.98 -49.45 -18.10
C LEU A 164 -2.51 -50.39 -19.22
N ALA A 165 -2.02 -49.83 -20.34
CA ALA A 165 -1.44 -50.62 -21.43
C ALA A 165 -0.14 -51.32 -21.00
N GLN A 166 0.73 -50.65 -20.25
CA GLN A 166 1.95 -51.24 -19.69
C GLN A 166 1.65 -52.39 -18.73
N THR A 167 0.65 -52.22 -17.85
CA THR A 167 0.21 -53.26 -16.92
C THR A 167 -0.34 -54.47 -17.69
N GLY A 168 -1.12 -54.24 -18.74
CA GLY A 168 -1.62 -55.30 -19.63
C GLY A 168 -0.50 -56.05 -20.36
N ALA A 169 0.52 -55.33 -20.84
CA ALA A 169 1.70 -55.93 -21.48
C ALA A 169 2.55 -56.75 -20.50
N GLN A 170 2.67 -56.31 -19.25
CA GLN A 170 3.38 -57.06 -18.20
C GLN A 170 2.65 -58.35 -17.84
N THR A 171 1.32 -58.32 -17.69
CA THR A 171 0.52 -59.54 -17.50
C THR A 171 0.66 -60.51 -18.67
N ALA A 172 0.65 -60.01 -19.91
CA ALA A 172 0.87 -60.86 -21.09
C ALA A 172 2.29 -61.48 -21.14
N ALA A 173 3.31 -60.76 -20.67
CA ALA A 173 4.69 -61.27 -20.58
C ALA A 173 4.84 -62.36 -19.50
N GLU A 174 4.15 -62.21 -18.37
CA GLU A 174 4.11 -63.23 -17.30
C GLU A 174 3.38 -64.50 -17.75
N ASP A 175 2.27 -64.36 -18.48
CA ASP A 175 1.53 -65.48 -19.09
C ASP A 175 2.39 -66.22 -20.14
N ALA A 176 3.16 -65.49 -20.95
CA ALA A 176 4.08 -66.07 -21.93
C ALA A 176 5.24 -66.84 -21.25
N GLN A 177 5.77 -66.35 -20.13
CA GLN A 177 6.78 -67.07 -19.34
C GLN A 177 6.22 -68.35 -18.70
N ALA A 178 4.98 -68.32 -18.22
CA ALA A 178 4.32 -69.52 -17.70
C ALA A 178 4.15 -70.59 -18.79
N ALA A 179 3.71 -70.19 -20.00
CA ALA A 179 3.58 -71.09 -21.15
C ALA A 179 4.94 -71.67 -21.61
N ALA A 180 6.00 -70.86 -21.58
CA ALA A 180 7.36 -71.32 -21.89
C ALA A 180 7.86 -72.36 -20.86
N GLY A 181 7.55 -72.17 -19.58
CA GLY A 181 7.87 -73.14 -18.52
C GLY A 181 7.14 -74.49 -18.70
N GLU A 182 5.87 -74.46 -19.11
CA GLU A 182 5.12 -75.68 -19.44
C GLU A 182 5.71 -76.42 -20.66
N ALA A 183 6.16 -75.68 -21.67
CA ALA A 183 6.81 -76.24 -22.86
C ALA A 183 8.16 -76.90 -22.54
N ASP A 184 8.98 -76.30 -21.67
CA ASP A 184 10.24 -76.89 -21.21
C ASP A 184 10.03 -78.13 -20.33
N GLY A 185 8.96 -78.14 -19.52
CA GLY A 185 8.52 -79.33 -18.79
C GLY A 185 8.16 -80.49 -19.73
N ALA A 186 7.40 -80.20 -20.80
CA ALA A 186 7.05 -81.20 -21.82
C ALA A 186 8.27 -81.71 -22.61
N LYS A 187 9.24 -80.84 -22.91
CA LYS A 187 10.52 -81.20 -23.56
C LYS A 187 11.36 -82.14 -22.70
N THR A 188 11.42 -81.88 -21.39
CA THR A 188 12.16 -82.74 -20.43
C THR A 188 11.52 -84.13 -20.36
N ALA A 189 10.19 -84.20 -20.23
CA ALA A 189 9.47 -85.47 -20.23
C ALA A 189 9.66 -86.29 -21.53
N ALA A 190 9.72 -85.61 -22.69
CA ALA A 190 10.00 -86.25 -23.97
C ALA A 190 11.43 -86.79 -24.07
N GLN A 191 12.42 -86.10 -23.49
CA GLN A 191 13.81 -86.56 -23.44
C GLN A 191 13.99 -87.77 -22.51
N GLU A 192 13.30 -87.78 -21.37
CA GLU A 192 13.28 -88.92 -20.44
C GLU A 192 12.66 -90.16 -21.10
N ALA A 193 11.53 -90.00 -21.80
CA ALA A 193 10.90 -91.07 -22.56
C ALA A 193 11.80 -91.60 -23.70
N ALA A 194 12.53 -90.72 -24.39
CA ALA A 194 13.49 -91.11 -25.42
C ALA A 194 14.70 -91.88 -24.85
N ALA A 195 15.19 -91.49 -23.68
CA ALA A 195 16.26 -92.20 -22.98
C ALA A 195 15.80 -93.59 -22.52
N GLU A 196 14.56 -93.71 -22.05
CA GLU A 196 13.96 -94.98 -21.65
C GLU A 196 13.76 -95.93 -22.85
N ALA A 197 13.36 -95.39 -24.00
CA ALA A 197 13.31 -96.13 -25.27
C ALA A 197 14.69 -96.60 -25.74
N ASP A 198 15.75 -95.80 -25.53
CA ASP A 198 17.12 -96.17 -25.89
C ASP A 198 17.72 -97.23 -24.95
N ALA A 199 17.35 -97.19 -23.66
CA ALA A 199 17.64 -98.23 -22.71
C ALA A 199 16.95 -99.55 -23.08
N ALA A 200 15.68 -99.49 -23.50
CA ALA A 200 14.95 -100.65 -24.01
C ALA A 200 15.61 -101.22 -25.28
N ARG A 201 16.02 -100.37 -26.23
CA ARG A 201 16.78 -100.79 -27.43
C ARG A 201 18.08 -101.50 -27.06
N THR A 202 18.81 -101.00 -26.08
CA THR A 202 20.07 -101.60 -25.61
C THR A 202 19.83 -102.97 -24.98
N LEU A 203 18.74 -103.12 -24.22
CA LEU A 203 18.31 -104.39 -23.64
C LEU A 203 17.92 -105.39 -24.74
N THR A 204 17.19 -104.95 -25.78
CA THR A 204 16.84 -105.76 -26.96
C THR A 204 18.08 -106.22 -27.73
N GLU A 205 19.07 -105.34 -27.93
CA GLU A 205 20.34 -105.72 -28.58
C GLU A 205 21.15 -106.68 -27.68
N GLY A 206 21.06 -106.55 -26.35
CA GLY A 206 21.57 -107.52 -25.37
C GLY A 206 20.95 -108.90 -25.53
N TYR A 207 19.61 -108.99 -25.56
CA TYR A 207 18.88 -110.25 -25.80
C TYR A 207 19.18 -110.85 -27.17
N LYS A 208 19.38 -110.01 -28.20
CA LYS A 208 19.81 -110.45 -29.54
C LYS A 208 21.22 -111.02 -29.53
N ASN A 209 22.15 -110.42 -28.79
CA ASN A 209 23.52 -110.92 -28.62
C ASN A 209 23.57 -112.21 -27.78
N GLU A 210 22.72 -112.33 -26.74
CA GLU A 210 22.53 -113.59 -26.00
C GLU A 210 21.92 -114.69 -26.89
N ALA A 211 20.93 -114.37 -27.74
CA ALA A 211 20.38 -115.29 -28.73
C ALA A 211 21.41 -115.72 -29.79
N ILE A 212 22.30 -114.81 -30.20
CA ILE A 212 23.44 -115.12 -31.09
C ILE A 212 24.44 -116.04 -30.36
N SER A 213 24.72 -115.81 -29.07
CA SER A 213 25.59 -116.68 -28.26
C SER A 213 24.96 -118.07 -28.03
N ALA A 214 23.65 -118.14 -27.80
CA ALA A 214 22.89 -119.40 -27.72
C ALA A 214 22.82 -120.14 -29.07
N SER A 215 22.83 -119.42 -30.19
CA SER A 215 22.94 -119.99 -31.54
C SER A 215 24.36 -120.47 -31.90
N ALA A 216 25.39 -119.92 -31.24
CA ALA A 216 26.78 -120.34 -31.37
C ALA A 216 27.07 -121.63 -30.58
N ASP A 217 26.45 -121.80 -29.41
CA ASP A 217 26.46 -123.09 -28.66
C ASP A 217 25.67 -124.19 -29.40
N ALA A 218 24.65 -123.83 -30.17
CA ALA A 218 23.93 -124.74 -31.08
C ALA A 218 24.75 -125.18 -32.32
N TYR A 219 25.87 -124.51 -32.62
CA TYR A 219 26.75 -124.88 -33.75
C TYR A 219 27.79 -125.95 -33.36
N VAL A 220 28.11 -126.09 -32.08
CA VAL A 220 29.00 -127.16 -31.56
C VAL A 220 28.30 -128.53 -31.56
N TYR A 221 26.96 -128.56 -31.44
CA TYR A 221 26.14 -129.78 -31.57
C TYR A 221 25.84 -130.22 -33.01
N LYS A 222 26.10 -129.39 -34.02
CA LYS A 222 25.92 -129.75 -35.44
C LYS A 222 27.08 -130.59 -36.00
N THR A 223 28.27 -130.50 -35.39
CA THR A 223 29.48 -131.21 -35.85
C THR A 223 29.43 -132.72 -35.53
N ASP A 224 28.69 -133.13 -34.49
CA ASP A 224 28.60 -134.55 -34.06
C ASP A 224 27.44 -135.33 -34.73
N ALA A 225 26.53 -134.65 -35.42
CA ALA A 225 25.30 -135.23 -35.98
C ALA A 225 25.48 -135.97 -37.33
N GLU A 226 26.54 -135.71 -38.08
CA GLU A 226 26.76 -136.36 -39.39
C GLU A 226 27.37 -137.77 -39.28
N ASN A 227 28.09 -138.08 -38.20
CA ASN A 227 28.62 -139.42 -37.96
C ASN A 227 27.57 -140.42 -37.43
N ALA A 228 26.45 -139.93 -36.88
CA ALA A 228 25.41 -140.75 -36.24
C ALA A 228 24.13 -140.92 -37.10
N LYS A 229 24.19 -140.63 -38.39
CA LYS A 229 23.15 -140.99 -39.39
C LYS A 229 22.86 -142.50 -39.45
N ASN A 230 23.71 -143.35 -38.89
CA ASN A 230 23.51 -144.81 -38.87
C ASN A 230 22.68 -145.35 -37.70
N SER A 231 22.24 -144.51 -36.74
CA SER A 231 21.39 -144.96 -35.61
C SER A 231 20.03 -144.23 -35.55
N ALA A 232 19.64 -143.60 -36.65
CA ALA A 232 18.63 -142.55 -36.78
C ALA A 232 17.14 -142.96 -36.74
N ASN A 233 16.59 -143.50 -35.64
CA ASN A 233 15.11 -143.70 -35.58
C ASN A 233 14.40 -143.35 -34.25
N THR A 234 15.09 -142.88 -33.22
CA THR A 234 14.45 -142.44 -31.96
C THR A 234 14.22 -140.92 -31.90
N SER A 235 14.78 -140.15 -32.84
CA SER A 235 14.84 -138.67 -32.77
C SER A 235 13.74 -137.92 -33.56
N LYS A 236 12.70 -138.59 -34.06
CA LYS A 236 11.64 -137.94 -34.84
C LYS A 236 10.65 -137.11 -34.00
N GLN A 237 10.32 -137.56 -32.78
CA GLN A 237 9.29 -136.91 -31.95
C GLN A 237 9.75 -135.66 -31.19
N ALA A 238 11.06 -135.40 -31.07
CA ALA A 238 11.57 -134.20 -30.40
C ALA A 238 11.72 -132.98 -31.34
N ALA A 239 11.80 -133.21 -32.65
CA ALA A 239 11.94 -132.14 -33.66
C ALA A 239 10.62 -131.43 -33.98
N GLU A 240 9.48 -132.11 -33.80
CA GLU A 240 8.15 -131.57 -34.06
C GLU A 240 7.77 -130.49 -33.01
N THR A 241 8.17 -130.64 -31.73
CA THR A 241 7.94 -129.63 -30.67
C THR A 241 8.86 -128.40 -30.77
N ALA A 242 10.07 -128.54 -31.33
CA ALA A 242 10.99 -127.41 -31.55
C ALA A 242 10.58 -126.54 -32.75
N ALA A 243 9.91 -127.13 -33.75
CA ALA A 243 9.39 -126.42 -34.91
C ALA A 243 8.16 -125.56 -34.58
N GLU A 244 7.27 -126.04 -33.70
CA GLU A 244 6.10 -125.27 -33.23
C GLU A 244 6.53 -124.06 -32.38
N ASN A 245 7.55 -124.21 -31.52
CA ASN A 245 8.09 -123.10 -30.73
C ASN A 245 8.85 -122.06 -31.58
N ALA A 246 9.50 -122.48 -32.67
CA ALA A 246 10.14 -121.57 -33.63
C ALA A 246 9.12 -120.78 -34.48
N GLN A 247 7.95 -121.38 -34.78
CA GLN A 247 6.83 -120.67 -35.43
C GLN A 247 6.15 -119.67 -34.49
N ALA A 248 6.03 -119.97 -33.19
CA ALA A 248 5.53 -119.02 -32.19
C ALA A 248 6.50 -117.82 -31.99
N ALA A 249 7.81 -118.07 -31.98
CA ALA A 249 8.82 -117.01 -31.89
C ALA A 249 8.88 -116.13 -33.16
N ALA A 250 8.66 -116.72 -34.34
CA ALA A 250 8.58 -115.97 -35.61
C ALA A 250 7.29 -115.13 -35.73
N ALA A 251 6.18 -115.57 -35.13
CA ALA A 251 4.94 -114.80 -35.05
C ALA A 251 5.07 -113.59 -34.09
N GLN A 252 5.69 -113.79 -32.92
CA GLN A 252 5.97 -112.70 -31.97
C GLN A 252 6.93 -111.66 -32.56
N ALA A 253 7.97 -112.08 -33.28
CA ALA A 253 8.90 -111.17 -33.95
C ALA A 253 8.25 -110.35 -35.08
N ALA A 254 7.20 -110.88 -35.72
CA ALA A 254 6.42 -110.15 -36.72
C ALA A 254 5.45 -109.12 -36.09
N GLU A 255 4.91 -109.41 -34.91
CA GLU A 255 4.08 -108.51 -34.12
C GLU A 255 4.91 -107.36 -33.51
N ASP A 256 6.11 -107.67 -33.00
CA ASP A 256 7.06 -106.68 -32.48
C ASP A 256 7.60 -105.76 -33.59
N ALA A 257 7.78 -106.28 -34.81
CA ALA A 257 8.14 -105.47 -35.98
C ALA A 257 7.01 -104.51 -36.44
N ALA A 258 5.74 -104.92 -36.29
CA ALA A 258 4.59 -104.07 -36.58
C ALA A 258 4.38 -102.97 -35.51
N LEU A 259 4.66 -103.29 -34.24
CA LEU A 259 4.68 -102.32 -33.14
C LEU A 259 5.83 -101.31 -33.29
N ALA A 260 7.01 -101.75 -33.74
CA ALA A 260 8.14 -100.87 -34.04
C ALA A 260 7.86 -99.88 -35.18
N GLU A 261 7.16 -100.31 -36.24
CA GLU A 261 6.78 -99.41 -37.34
C GLU A 261 5.65 -98.43 -36.94
N THR A 262 4.76 -98.85 -36.02
CA THR A 262 3.77 -97.97 -35.39
C THR A 262 4.43 -96.92 -34.50
N ALA A 263 5.39 -97.32 -33.67
CA ALA A 263 6.18 -96.42 -32.81
C ALA A 263 7.02 -95.44 -33.63
N LYS A 264 7.60 -95.88 -34.76
CA LYS A 264 8.30 -95.02 -35.72
C LYS A 264 7.38 -93.98 -36.35
N THR A 265 6.15 -94.35 -36.70
CA THR A 265 5.15 -93.42 -37.28
C THR A 265 4.67 -92.40 -36.24
N GLN A 266 4.48 -92.82 -34.99
CA GLN A 266 4.15 -91.93 -33.88
C GLN A 266 5.31 -90.99 -33.51
N ALA A 267 6.56 -91.48 -33.52
CA ALA A 267 7.75 -90.66 -33.32
C ALA A 267 7.97 -89.64 -34.45
N GLN A 268 7.71 -90.03 -35.71
CA GLN A 268 7.77 -89.12 -36.86
C GLN A 268 6.68 -88.04 -36.78
N THR A 269 5.48 -88.40 -36.31
CA THR A 269 4.38 -87.45 -36.11
C THR A 269 4.70 -86.48 -34.96
N ALA A 270 5.24 -86.98 -33.84
CA ALA A 270 5.68 -86.16 -32.73
C ALA A 270 6.85 -85.22 -33.11
N ALA A 271 7.80 -85.70 -33.92
CA ALA A 271 8.90 -84.88 -34.44
C ALA A 271 8.43 -83.78 -35.41
N ASN A 272 7.45 -84.08 -36.27
CA ASN A 272 6.86 -83.08 -37.17
C ASN A 272 6.03 -82.03 -36.40
N THR A 273 5.28 -82.45 -35.37
CA THR A 273 4.54 -81.53 -34.49
C THR A 273 5.49 -80.66 -33.65
N ALA A 274 6.59 -81.22 -33.15
CA ALA A 274 7.63 -80.47 -32.45
C ALA A 274 8.38 -79.50 -33.38
N GLY A 275 8.63 -79.88 -34.63
CA GLY A 275 9.19 -78.99 -35.65
C GLY A 275 8.26 -77.84 -36.04
N ALA A 276 6.96 -78.10 -36.13
CA ALA A 276 5.94 -77.06 -36.36
C ALA A 276 5.82 -76.10 -35.16
N ALA A 277 5.84 -76.63 -33.93
CA ALA A 277 5.83 -75.82 -32.71
C ALA A 277 7.11 -74.98 -32.55
N ALA A 278 8.28 -75.52 -32.90
CA ALA A 278 9.55 -74.78 -32.90
C ALA A 278 9.59 -73.68 -33.99
N ALA A 279 8.98 -73.93 -35.16
CA ALA A 279 8.87 -72.92 -36.22
C ALA A 279 7.89 -71.78 -35.84
N GLN A 280 6.79 -72.11 -35.14
CA GLN A 280 5.86 -71.11 -34.61
C GLN A 280 6.51 -70.27 -33.50
N ALA A 281 7.24 -70.90 -32.58
CA ALA A 281 7.98 -70.20 -31.52
C ALA A 281 9.08 -69.26 -32.06
N ALA A 282 9.69 -69.60 -33.20
CA ALA A 282 10.65 -68.71 -33.88
C ALA A 282 9.95 -67.49 -34.52
N GLN A 283 8.76 -67.67 -35.10
CA GLN A 283 7.95 -66.55 -35.63
C GLN A 283 7.43 -65.63 -34.53
N ASP A 284 7.04 -66.19 -33.39
CA ASP A 284 6.57 -65.43 -32.23
C ASP A 284 7.74 -64.65 -31.57
N ALA A 285 8.96 -65.20 -31.58
CA ALA A 285 10.16 -64.50 -31.12
C ALA A 285 10.58 -63.33 -32.04
N ASP A 286 10.48 -63.49 -33.36
CA ASP A 286 10.74 -62.40 -34.32
C ASP A 286 9.70 -61.27 -34.20
N ALA A 287 8.43 -61.60 -33.91
CA ALA A 287 7.37 -60.62 -33.66
C ALA A 287 7.62 -59.81 -32.37
N VAL A 288 8.13 -60.46 -31.30
CA VAL A 288 8.49 -59.80 -30.04
C VAL A 288 9.68 -58.84 -30.21
N GLU A 289 10.68 -59.18 -31.03
CA GLU A 289 11.83 -58.31 -31.30
C GLU A 289 11.42 -57.07 -32.15
N GLN A 290 10.45 -57.23 -33.07
CA GLN A 290 9.89 -56.12 -33.85
C GLN A 290 9.05 -55.16 -32.98
N ASP A 291 8.27 -55.69 -32.03
CA ASP A 291 7.51 -54.87 -31.08
C ASP A 291 8.45 -54.14 -30.10
N LYS A 292 9.54 -54.76 -29.67
CA LYS A 292 10.56 -54.11 -28.83
C LYS A 292 11.22 -52.91 -29.53
N GLY A 293 11.59 -53.03 -30.80
CA GLY A 293 12.15 -51.90 -31.56
C GLY A 293 11.16 -50.75 -31.77
N THR A 294 9.85 -51.05 -31.85
CA THR A 294 8.80 -50.05 -31.97
C THR A 294 8.55 -49.33 -30.64
N VAL A 295 8.65 -50.06 -29.51
CA VAL A 295 8.55 -49.51 -28.16
C VAL A 295 9.77 -48.65 -27.80
N GLU A 296 10.99 -49.06 -28.20
CA GLU A 296 12.21 -48.27 -27.97
C GLU A 296 12.18 -46.95 -28.75
N ALA A 297 11.74 -46.95 -30.01
CA ALA A 297 11.55 -45.72 -30.79
C ALA A 297 10.48 -44.79 -30.19
N ALA A 298 9.36 -45.34 -29.72
CA ALA A 298 8.33 -44.56 -29.04
C ALA A 298 8.80 -43.98 -27.68
N LEU A 299 9.73 -44.66 -27.00
CA LEU A 299 10.31 -44.18 -25.75
C LEU A 299 11.27 -43.01 -25.98
N GLU A 300 12.02 -43.04 -27.09
CA GLU A 300 12.92 -41.96 -27.52
C GLU A 300 12.13 -40.71 -27.92
N ASP A 301 11.05 -40.87 -28.71
CA ASP A 301 10.13 -39.77 -29.05
C ASP A 301 9.46 -39.15 -27.80
N VAL A 302 9.12 -39.96 -26.80
CA VAL A 302 8.59 -39.49 -25.52
C VAL A 302 9.66 -38.75 -24.70
N GLN A 303 10.91 -39.20 -24.73
CA GLN A 303 12.02 -38.49 -24.07
C GLN A 303 12.29 -37.12 -24.71
N GLU A 304 12.31 -37.04 -26.04
CA GLU A 304 12.45 -35.76 -26.75
C GLU A 304 11.27 -34.81 -26.46
N ALA A 305 10.05 -35.33 -26.38
CA ALA A 305 8.88 -34.53 -25.99
C ALA A 305 8.96 -34.03 -24.54
N VAL A 306 9.48 -34.84 -23.61
CA VAL A 306 9.70 -34.43 -22.20
C VAL A 306 10.77 -33.33 -22.10
N GLU A 307 11.88 -33.47 -22.83
CA GLU A 307 12.93 -32.43 -22.85
C GLU A 307 12.41 -31.11 -23.45
N HIS A 308 11.55 -31.18 -24.47
CA HIS A 308 10.91 -30.00 -25.05
C HIS A 308 9.91 -29.34 -24.07
N ILE A 309 9.17 -30.13 -23.28
CA ILE A 309 8.28 -29.64 -22.22
C ILE A 309 9.09 -28.96 -21.11
N ASP A 310 10.22 -29.54 -20.70
CA ASP A 310 11.10 -28.94 -19.68
C ASP A 310 11.72 -27.62 -20.17
N SER A 311 12.10 -27.54 -21.45
CA SER A 311 12.57 -26.30 -22.06
C SER A 311 11.47 -25.22 -22.12
N GLN A 312 10.23 -25.60 -22.44
CA GLN A 312 9.10 -24.67 -22.41
C GLN A 312 8.74 -24.24 -20.99
N LYS A 313 8.84 -25.14 -19.99
CA LYS A 313 8.65 -24.83 -18.57
C LYS A 313 9.67 -23.80 -18.09
N ALA A 314 10.94 -23.94 -18.46
CA ALA A 314 11.98 -22.96 -18.13
C ALA A 314 11.72 -21.58 -18.78
N ALA A 315 11.21 -21.55 -20.01
CA ALA A 315 10.82 -20.30 -20.67
C ALA A 315 9.60 -19.64 -20.01
N VAL A 316 8.63 -20.43 -19.55
CA VAL A 316 7.44 -19.96 -18.82
C VAL A 316 7.83 -19.45 -17.43
N ASP A 317 8.70 -20.15 -16.70
CA ASP A 317 9.18 -19.70 -15.39
C ASP A 317 9.96 -18.37 -15.52
N SER A 318 10.78 -18.23 -16.56
CA SER A 318 11.49 -16.98 -16.85
C SER A 318 10.54 -15.83 -17.25
N ALA A 319 9.49 -16.12 -18.01
CA ALA A 319 8.45 -15.14 -18.35
C ALA A 319 7.64 -14.73 -17.12
N LYS A 320 7.37 -15.67 -16.20
CA LYS A 320 6.71 -15.42 -14.91
C LYS A 320 7.57 -14.53 -14.00
N GLU A 321 8.85 -14.83 -13.85
CA GLU A 321 9.78 -13.98 -13.07
C GLU A 321 9.90 -12.58 -13.67
N SER A 322 9.89 -12.47 -15.01
CA SER A 322 9.90 -11.18 -15.71
C SER A 322 8.59 -10.40 -15.51
N ALA A 323 7.44 -11.09 -15.49
CA ALA A 323 6.13 -10.49 -15.24
C ALA A 323 5.96 -10.07 -13.77
N GLU A 324 6.42 -10.88 -12.82
CA GLU A 324 6.45 -10.54 -11.38
C GLU A 324 7.37 -9.34 -11.13
N SER A 325 8.53 -9.29 -11.79
CA SER A 325 9.44 -8.13 -11.72
C SER A 325 8.81 -6.88 -12.32
N ALA A 326 8.12 -6.99 -13.46
CA ALA A 326 7.43 -5.88 -14.09
C ALA A 326 6.25 -5.37 -13.25
N ALA A 327 5.50 -6.28 -12.61
CA ALA A 327 4.42 -5.93 -11.69
C ALA A 327 4.96 -5.24 -10.43
N ALA A 328 6.07 -5.72 -9.87
CA ALA A 328 6.74 -5.07 -8.74
C ALA A 328 7.24 -3.67 -9.11
N SER A 329 7.88 -3.51 -10.27
CA SER A 329 8.31 -2.19 -10.77
C SER A 329 7.13 -1.25 -11.06
N ALA A 330 5.99 -1.77 -11.53
CA ALA A 330 4.78 -0.99 -11.75
C ALA A 330 4.13 -0.55 -10.42
N MET A 331 4.12 -1.41 -9.40
CA MET A 331 3.67 -1.07 -8.04
C MET A 331 4.58 -0.03 -7.40
N GLU A 332 5.90 -0.19 -7.50
CA GLU A 332 6.89 0.79 -7.03
C GLU A 332 6.74 2.13 -7.77
N SER A 333 6.47 2.10 -9.08
CA SER A 333 6.19 3.30 -9.87
C SER A 333 4.86 3.96 -9.51
N ALA A 334 3.83 3.18 -9.16
CA ALA A 334 2.54 3.71 -8.70
C ALA A 334 2.66 4.35 -7.31
N GLU A 335 3.39 3.72 -6.40
CA GLU A 335 3.70 4.30 -5.08
C GLU A 335 4.59 5.54 -5.21
N ALA A 336 5.57 5.54 -6.12
CA ALA A 336 6.34 6.74 -6.44
C ALA A 336 5.48 7.85 -7.05
N ALA A 337 4.48 7.52 -7.88
CA ALA A 337 3.55 8.48 -8.45
C ALA A 337 2.57 9.04 -7.40
N GLU A 338 2.09 8.22 -6.45
CA GLU A 338 1.30 8.69 -5.30
C GLU A 338 2.12 9.57 -4.36
N ASN A 339 3.36 9.19 -4.07
CA ASN A 339 4.28 10.01 -3.27
C ASN A 339 4.65 11.31 -3.99
N ALA A 340 4.86 11.28 -5.32
CA ALA A 340 5.07 12.47 -6.13
C ALA A 340 3.82 13.35 -6.17
N LEU A 341 2.62 12.77 -6.22
CA LEU A 341 1.35 13.50 -6.12
C LEU A 341 1.17 14.12 -4.72
N GLU A 342 1.53 13.41 -3.64
CA GLU A 342 1.52 13.94 -2.27
C GLU A 342 2.61 15.02 -2.06
N GLU A 343 3.76 14.90 -2.72
CA GLU A 343 4.80 15.94 -2.77
C GLU A 343 4.35 17.16 -3.58
N ILE A 344 3.66 17.00 -4.70
CA ILE A 344 3.11 18.08 -5.54
C ILE A 344 1.93 18.77 -4.85
N GLU A 345 1.00 18.02 -4.25
CA GLU A 345 -0.07 18.55 -3.40
C GLU A 345 0.51 19.22 -2.14
N GLY A 346 1.56 18.64 -1.54
CA GLY A 346 2.28 19.21 -0.41
C GLY A 346 3.13 20.44 -0.75
N ALA A 347 3.62 20.57 -1.98
CA ALA A 347 4.40 21.71 -2.47
C ALA A 347 3.51 22.92 -2.81
N THR A 348 2.27 22.66 -3.23
CA THR A 348 1.28 23.69 -3.57
C THR A 348 0.42 24.15 -2.38
N VAL A 349 0.31 23.33 -1.31
CA VAL A 349 -0.39 23.69 -0.08
C VAL A 349 0.59 24.27 0.96
N ASN A 350 0.32 25.50 1.41
CA ASN A 350 1.12 26.13 2.47
C ASN A 350 1.10 25.30 3.76
N ARG A 351 2.29 24.89 4.20
CA ARG A 351 2.55 24.14 5.42
C ARG A 351 3.40 24.98 6.36
N TYR A 352 3.07 24.97 7.64
CA TYR A 352 3.82 25.70 8.66
C TYR A 352 4.22 24.72 9.75
N GLY A 353 5.52 24.46 9.89
CA GLY A 353 5.99 23.46 10.83
C GLY A 353 7.05 23.94 11.79
N VAL A 354 7.26 23.14 12.82
CA VAL A 354 8.38 23.24 13.75
C VAL A 354 8.92 21.84 14.04
N LYS A 355 10.25 21.72 14.07
CA LYS A 355 10.98 20.54 14.51
C LYS A 355 11.69 20.84 15.81
N PHE A 356 11.53 19.95 16.79
CA PHE A 356 12.28 19.95 18.03
C PHE A 356 13.27 18.79 18.00
N ASN A 357 14.57 19.06 18.07
CA ASN A 357 15.62 18.04 18.08
C ASN A 357 16.08 17.70 19.51
N GLY A 358 16.04 16.42 19.88
CA GLY A 358 16.55 15.93 21.17
C GLY A 358 15.75 16.38 22.40
N SER A 359 16.33 16.23 23.60
CA SER A 359 15.66 16.50 24.88
C SER A 359 15.56 17.99 25.26
N ALA A 360 16.25 18.88 24.57
CA ALA A 360 16.28 20.31 24.85
C ALA A 360 15.20 21.05 24.03
N ASN A 361 14.06 21.31 24.65
CA ASN A 361 12.86 21.91 24.02
C ASN A 361 12.88 23.45 23.91
N SER A 362 14.05 24.07 23.79
CA SER A 362 14.19 25.52 23.53
C SER A 362 15.59 25.90 23.05
N GLY A 363 15.69 26.72 22.00
CA GLY A 363 16.97 27.29 21.54
C GLY A 363 17.45 26.69 20.21
N ALA A 364 18.76 26.52 20.05
CA ALA A 364 19.42 26.13 18.79
C ALA A 364 19.04 24.74 18.24
N THR A 365 18.29 23.95 19.00
CA THR A 365 17.78 22.63 18.62
C THR A 365 16.38 22.69 18.01
N VAL A 366 15.78 23.88 17.90
CA VAL A 366 14.45 24.08 17.31
C VAL A 366 14.60 24.71 15.93
N GLU A 367 13.89 24.15 14.96
CA GLU A 367 13.90 24.60 13.57
C GLU A 367 12.47 24.85 13.09
N ARG A 368 12.24 25.99 12.44
CA ARG A 368 10.99 26.22 11.71
C ARG A 368 11.07 25.52 10.36
N LEU A 369 10.02 24.79 10.01
CA LEU A 369 9.93 24.02 8.77
C LEU A 369 8.98 24.67 7.76
N TYR A 370 9.16 24.31 6.49
CA TYR A 370 8.26 24.70 5.40
C TYR A 370 8.06 26.23 5.32
N ASN A 371 6.83 26.71 5.12
CA ASN A 371 6.51 28.14 5.03
C ASN A 371 6.64 28.87 6.38
N ALA A 372 6.90 28.17 7.48
CA ALA A 372 7.27 28.82 8.74
C ALA A 372 8.74 29.27 8.75
N TYR A 373 9.59 28.75 7.86
CA TYR A 373 10.99 29.12 7.80
C TYR A 373 11.16 30.63 7.58
N GLY A 374 12.00 31.26 8.41
CA GLY A 374 12.26 32.70 8.36
C GLY A 374 11.19 33.60 9.01
N LEU A 375 10.05 33.04 9.44
CA LEU A 375 9.00 33.83 10.09
C LEU A 375 9.36 34.24 11.52
N THR A 376 8.99 35.47 11.86
CA THR A 376 9.14 36.09 13.17
C THR A 376 7.83 36.01 13.96
N ALA A 377 7.90 35.64 15.24
CA ALA A 377 6.77 35.66 16.16
C ALA A 377 7.19 36.23 17.51
N ASN A 378 6.82 37.49 17.76
CA ASN A 378 7.04 38.20 19.01
C ASN A 378 5.71 38.57 19.67
N VAL A 379 5.80 39.00 20.93
CA VAL A 379 4.65 39.37 21.76
C VAL A 379 4.80 40.82 22.24
N GLY A 380 3.66 41.51 22.37
CA GLY A 380 3.62 42.94 22.73
C GLY A 380 3.16 43.20 24.16
N THR A 381 2.83 44.46 24.41
CA THR A 381 2.22 44.96 25.65
C THR A 381 1.15 46.01 25.33
N ASP A 382 0.56 46.64 26.36
CA ASP A 382 -0.36 47.77 26.19
C ASP A 382 0.32 49.01 25.57
N THR A 383 1.65 49.07 25.63
CA THR A 383 2.42 50.23 25.15
C THR A 383 3.37 49.91 24.00
N GLU A 384 3.65 48.63 23.76
CA GLU A 384 4.62 48.19 22.75
C GLU A 384 3.98 47.16 21.79
N THR A 385 3.98 47.47 20.50
CA THR A 385 3.61 46.52 19.45
C THR A 385 4.76 45.56 19.16
N ALA A 386 4.44 44.35 18.71
CA ALA A 386 5.42 43.35 18.29
C ALA A 386 5.21 42.92 16.84
N ILE A 387 6.31 42.60 16.14
CA ILE A 387 6.24 41.98 14.81
C ILE A 387 5.92 40.51 14.98
N ASN A 388 4.83 40.06 14.35
CA ASN A 388 4.44 38.66 14.28
C ASN A 388 3.89 38.33 12.89
N ASP A 389 4.69 37.67 12.06
CA ASP A 389 4.34 37.38 10.66
C ASP A 389 3.12 36.46 10.54
N PHE A 390 2.84 35.66 11.59
CA PHE A 390 1.66 34.79 11.66
C PHE A 390 0.33 35.55 11.75
N ASP A 391 0.34 36.86 12.04
CA ASP A 391 -0.89 37.67 12.12
C ASP A 391 -1.63 37.79 10.79
N SER A 392 -0.95 37.50 9.67
CA SER A 392 -1.54 37.49 8.32
C SER A 392 -1.75 36.08 7.74
N ILE A 393 -1.45 35.03 8.51
CA ILE A 393 -1.38 33.65 8.02
C ILE A 393 -2.51 32.80 8.63
N TYR A 394 -3.25 32.07 7.80
CA TYR A 394 -4.23 31.09 8.28
C TYR A 394 -3.54 29.84 8.87
N PRO A 395 -4.02 29.26 9.99
CA PRO A 395 -5.24 29.60 10.74
C PRO A 395 -5.11 30.72 11.78
N TRP A 396 -3.90 31.20 12.08
CA TRP A 396 -3.64 32.21 13.12
C TRP A 396 -4.39 33.53 12.91
N ALA A 397 -4.39 34.06 11.69
CA ALA A 397 -5.14 35.26 11.30
C ALA A 397 -6.67 35.07 11.30
N GLY A 398 -7.11 33.81 11.27
CA GLY A 398 -8.52 33.45 11.40
C GLY A 398 -9.00 33.35 12.84
N ARG A 399 -8.10 33.37 13.84
CA ARG A 399 -8.50 33.46 15.24
C ARG A 399 -8.94 34.87 15.59
N ARG A 400 -10.21 35.03 15.95
CA ARG A 400 -10.83 36.35 16.16
C ARG A 400 -11.73 36.33 17.38
N ARG A 401 -11.65 37.39 18.16
CA ARG A 401 -12.56 37.62 19.27
C ARG A 401 -13.92 38.12 18.73
N CYS A 402 -15.01 37.68 19.34
CA CYS A 402 -16.37 38.05 18.97
C CYS A 402 -17.29 38.02 20.18
N CYS A 403 -18.37 38.80 20.17
CA CYS A 403 -19.48 38.64 21.10
C CYS A 403 -20.62 37.86 20.43
N GLY A 404 -21.24 36.93 21.14
CA GLY A 404 -22.23 36.02 20.58
C GLY A 404 -22.76 34.99 21.58
N TYR A 405 -23.51 34.02 21.08
CA TYR A 405 -24.14 32.99 21.89
C TYR A 405 -24.42 31.71 21.08
N PHE A 406 -24.53 30.57 21.75
CA PHE A 406 -25.08 29.36 21.12
C PHE A 406 -26.61 29.38 21.19
N ASN A 407 -27.27 29.15 20.06
CA ASN A 407 -28.71 28.99 20.01
C ASN A 407 -29.15 27.58 20.47
N ASP A 408 -30.46 27.34 20.52
CA ASP A 408 -31.03 26.07 21.01
C ASP A 408 -30.64 24.85 20.15
N ASP A 409 -30.33 25.05 18.86
CA ASP A 409 -29.82 24.00 17.97
C ASP A 409 -28.34 23.66 18.23
N GLY A 410 -27.65 24.48 19.04
CA GLY A 410 -26.22 24.36 19.30
C GLY A 410 -25.32 24.99 18.22
N ASN A 411 -25.89 25.83 17.36
CA ASN A 411 -25.15 26.66 16.41
C ASN A 411 -24.72 27.96 17.09
N PHE A 412 -23.50 28.40 16.80
CA PHE A 412 -23.01 29.67 17.32
C PHE A 412 -23.53 30.83 16.46
N VAL A 413 -24.11 31.82 17.11
CA VAL A 413 -24.60 33.07 16.51
C VAL A 413 -23.64 34.18 16.92
N ILE A 414 -23.00 34.78 15.91
CA ILE A 414 -22.11 35.93 16.08
C ILE A 414 -22.96 37.20 16.05
N ASN A 415 -22.78 38.06 17.05
CA ASN A 415 -23.40 39.37 17.08
C ASN A 415 -22.46 40.44 16.48
N ALA A 416 -21.17 40.39 16.82
CA ALA A 416 -20.12 41.24 16.23
C ALA A 416 -18.71 40.67 16.49
N TYR A 417 -17.78 40.87 15.56
CA TYR A 417 -16.35 40.62 15.78
C TYR A 417 -15.66 41.84 16.38
N GLU A 418 -14.55 41.63 17.07
CA GLU A 418 -13.69 42.71 17.58
C GLU A 418 -13.29 43.67 16.45
N GLY A 419 -13.50 44.97 16.69
CA GLY A 419 -13.32 46.04 15.70
C GLY A 419 -14.58 46.39 14.89
N GLU A 420 -15.62 45.55 14.90
CA GLU A 420 -16.90 45.86 14.26
C GLU A 420 -17.82 46.69 15.19
N PRO A 421 -18.73 47.53 14.62
CA PRO A 421 -19.75 48.20 15.41
C PRO A 421 -20.61 47.20 16.19
N GLY A 422 -20.76 47.42 17.50
CA GLY A 422 -21.56 46.58 18.37
C GLY A 422 -20.77 45.49 19.10
N TYR A 423 -19.47 45.33 18.83
CA TYR A 423 -18.62 44.50 19.67
C TYR A 423 -18.51 45.08 21.09
N ALA A 424 -18.74 44.23 22.10
CA ALA A 424 -18.69 44.61 23.51
C ALA A 424 -18.12 43.45 24.35
N THR A 425 -17.31 43.79 25.36
CA THR A 425 -16.67 42.79 26.22
C THR A 425 -17.38 42.57 27.56
N ASP A 426 -18.38 43.40 27.88
CA ASP A 426 -19.09 43.43 29.15
C ASP A 426 -20.35 42.55 29.21
N GLY A 427 -20.64 41.84 28.11
CA GLY A 427 -21.81 40.99 27.96
C GLY A 427 -23.07 41.68 27.46
N THR A 428 -23.05 43.00 27.19
CA THR A 428 -24.23 43.76 26.72
C THR A 428 -24.71 43.33 25.33
N ASN A 429 -23.84 42.73 24.52
CA ASN A 429 -24.16 42.19 23.20
C ASN A 429 -23.79 40.70 23.07
N GLY A 430 -23.96 39.93 24.14
CA GLY A 430 -23.61 38.49 24.22
C GLY A 430 -22.28 38.24 24.92
N GLU A 431 -22.02 36.98 25.24
CA GLU A 431 -20.75 36.56 25.88
C GLU A 431 -19.59 36.67 24.88
N VAL A 432 -18.36 36.75 25.39
CA VAL A 432 -17.17 36.95 24.56
C VAL A 432 -16.46 35.63 24.29
N TRP A 433 -16.22 35.36 23.02
CA TRP A 433 -15.65 34.12 22.52
C TRP A 433 -14.49 34.40 21.57
N VAL A 434 -13.60 33.43 21.44
CA VAL A 434 -12.57 33.37 20.41
C VAL A 434 -12.97 32.31 19.40
N GLU A 435 -13.28 32.75 18.19
CA GLU A 435 -13.42 31.87 17.04
C GLU A 435 -12.05 31.31 16.65
N THR A 436 -11.96 30.01 16.44
CA THR A 436 -10.79 29.33 15.87
C THR A 436 -11.24 28.57 14.63
N PRO A 437 -10.64 28.82 13.46
CA PRO A 437 -11.04 28.14 12.23
C PRO A 437 -10.41 26.74 12.15
N LEU A 438 -11.02 25.84 11.36
CA LEU A 438 -10.53 24.48 11.16
C LEU A 438 -9.15 24.50 10.49
N PHE A 439 -8.22 23.71 10.99
CA PHE A 439 -6.95 23.44 10.33
C PHE A 439 -6.61 21.97 10.46
N TYR A 440 -5.59 21.53 9.74
CA TYR A 440 -5.11 20.15 9.77
C TYR A 440 -3.69 20.15 10.33
N TYR A 441 -3.34 19.11 11.09
CA TYR A 441 -2.03 18.98 11.68
C TYR A 441 -1.48 17.56 11.51
N LYS A 442 -0.16 17.46 11.37
CA LYS A 442 0.59 16.22 11.51
C LYS A 442 1.55 16.40 12.67
N HIS A 443 1.59 15.40 13.55
CA HIS A 443 2.48 15.39 14.70
C HIS A 443 3.21 14.05 14.72
N THR A 444 4.50 14.08 14.41
CA THR A 444 5.35 12.89 14.24
C THR A 444 6.52 12.91 15.19
N TYR A 445 6.92 11.72 15.63
CA TYR A 445 8.10 11.48 16.45
C TYR A 445 9.10 10.67 15.62
N GLY A 446 10.30 11.18 15.43
CA GLY A 446 11.39 10.48 14.77
C GLY A 446 12.09 9.49 15.70
N ASP A 447 12.71 8.47 15.14
CA ASP A 447 13.48 7.46 15.88
C ASP A 447 14.71 8.07 16.59
N ASP A 448 15.19 9.21 16.12
CA ASP A 448 16.25 10.02 16.73
C ASP A 448 15.76 10.85 17.93
N GLY A 449 14.49 10.71 18.31
CA GLY A 449 13.84 11.49 19.36
C GLY A 449 13.46 12.91 18.92
N SER A 450 13.52 13.23 17.63
CA SER A 450 12.97 14.47 17.11
C SER A 450 11.44 14.45 17.13
N GLU A 451 10.83 15.62 17.27
CA GLU A 451 9.37 15.80 17.21
C GLU A 451 9.06 16.88 16.19
N GLU A 452 8.20 16.58 15.23
CA GLU A 452 7.76 17.49 14.19
C GLU A 452 6.27 17.74 14.30
N ILE A 453 5.91 19.02 14.31
CA ILE A 453 4.52 19.48 14.32
C ILE A 453 4.33 20.36 13.11
N VAL A 454 3.40 19.98 12.23
CA VAL A 454 3.14 20.67 10.98
C VAL A 454 1.67 20.98 10.86
N ILE A 455 1.34 22.22 10.51
CA ILE A 455 -0.01 22.72 10.30
C ILE A 455 -0.23 23.00 8.81
N SER A 456 -1.38 22.57 8.32
CA SER A 456 -1.87 22.84 6.97
C SER A 456 -3.26 23.49 7.03
N THR A 457 -3.50 24.33 6.04
CA THR A 457 -4.80 24.99 5.80
C THR A 457 -5.80 24.08 5.10
N HIS A 458 -5.31 23.06 4.38
CA HIS A 458 -6.10 22.10 3.61
C HIS A 458 -5.83 20.66 4.10
N PRO A 459 -6.78 19.73 3.92
CA PRO A 459 -6.52 18.32 4.20
C PRO A 459 -5.38 17.82 3.30
N ILE A 460 -4.40 17.14 3.91
CA ILE A 460 -3.28 16.47 3.24
C ILE A 460 -3.23 15.03 3.79
N GLY A 461 -2.79 14.07 2.97
CA GLY A 461 -2.52 12.70 3.38
C GLY A 461 -1.77 12.62 4.73
N GLY A 462 -2.29 11.81 5.66
CA GLY A 462 -1.69 11.63 6.99
C GLY A 462 -1.79 12.80 7.97
N TYR A 463 -2.47 13.91 7.62
CA TYR A 463 -2.80 14.99 8.57
C TYR A 463 -4.17 14.74 9.22
N LEU A 464 -4.28 15.06 10.50
CA LEU A 464 -5.51 15.00 11.27
C LEU A 464 -6.17 16.37 11.37
N PRO A 465 -7.51 16.48 11.36
CA PRO A 465 -8.20 17.73 11.63
C PRO A 465 -7.92 18.21 13.05
N SER A 466 -7.93 19.52 13.27
CA SER A 466 -7.70 20.13 14.58
C SER A 466 -8.72 19.59 15.60
N PRO A 467 -8.27 19.09 16.77
CA PRO A 467 -9.11 18.27 17.65
C PRO A 467 -10.41 18.93 18.12
N ILE A 468 -10.42 20.25 18.35
CA ILE A 468 -11.60 20.98 18.82
C ILE A 468 -12.72 21.04 17.76
N HIS A 469 -12.40 20.80 16.49
CA HIS A 469 -13.35 20.87 15.38
C HIS A 469 -14.03 19.53 15.08
N ILE A 470 -13.64 18.47 15.78
CA ILE A 470 -14.21 17.13 15.60
C ILE A 470 -15.44 17.00 16.51
N ASN A 471 -16.60 16.78 15.90
CA ASN A 471 -17.82 16.46 16.64
C ASN A 471 -17.75 15.07 17.27
N ALA A 472 -18.62 14.81 18.24
CA ALA A 472 -18.75 13.48 18.86
C ALA A 472 -19.12 12.37 17.85
N ASP A 473 -19.75 12.72 16.73
CA ASP A 473 -20.09 11.81 15.63
C ASP A 473 -18.99 11.69 14.56
N GLY A 474 -17.85 12.37 14.75
CA GLY A 474 -16.72 12.40 13.81
C GLY A 474 -16.82 13.46 12.70
N THR A 475 -17.95 14.15 12.57
CA THR A 475 -18.08 15.22 11.55
C THR A 475 -17.25 16.45 11.92
N LEU A 476 -16.82 17.22 10.92
CA LEU A 476 -15.98 18.40 11.13
C LEU A 476 -16.79 19.69 11.16
N ARG A 477 -16.48 20.57 12.11
CA ARG A 477 -16.92 21.97 12.12
C ARG A 477 -15.87 22.83 11.46
N GLN A 478 -16.28 23.82 10.68
CA GLN A 478 -15.35 24.79 10.08
C GLN A 478 -14.83 25.80 11.11
N LYS A 479 -15.54 25.98 12.23
CA LYS A 479 -15.23 26.94 13.29
C LYS A 479 -15.52 26.33 14.65
N ALA A 480 -14.68 26.65 15.62
CA ALA A 480 -14.87 26.33 17.04
C ALA A 480 -14.79 27.62 17.86
N TYR A 481 -15.53 27.69 18.96
CA TYR A 481 -15.62 28.89 19.79
C TYR A 481 -15.26 28.55 21.23
N THR A 482 -14.28 29.26 21.78
CA THR A 482 -13.83 29.11 23.17
C THR A 482 -14.04 30.40 23.94
N ALA A 483 -14.33 30.33 25.24
CA ALA A 483 -14.46 31.52 26.08
C ALA A 483 -13.19 32.39 25.99
N ALA A 484 -13.35 33.72 25.86
CA ALA A 484 -12.22 34.65 25.74
C ALA A 484 -11.58 35.00 27.10
N TYR A 485 -12.35 34.88 28.18
CA TYR A 485 -11.96 35.19 29.55
C TYR A 485 -12.21 33.99 30.49
N PRO A 486 -11.48 33.91 31.61
CA PRO A 486 -11.86 33.06 32.75
C PRO A 486 -13.33 33.19 33.11
N MET A 487 -13.93 32.08 33.52
CA MET A 487 -15.36 32.02 33.81
C MET A 487 -15.69 32.82 35.07
N GLY A 488 -16.43 33.92 34.91
CA GLY A 488 -17.05 34.68 36.00
C GLY A 488 -18.53 34.31 36.17
N LEU A 489 -19.13 34.68 37.30
CA LEU A 489 -20.57 34.52 37.53
C LEU A 489 -21.26 35.89 37.59
N VAL A 490 -22.35 36.05 36.83
CA VAL A 490 -23.27 37.19 36.93
C VAL A 490 -24.66 36.63 37.20
N ASP A 491 -25.30 37.09 38.28
CA ASP A 491 -26.60 36.57 38.74
C ASP A 491 -26.65 35.02 38.85
N GLY A 492 -25.51 34.43 39.25
CA GLY A 492 -25.34 32.98 39.39
C GLY A 492 -25.19 32.21 38.07
N MET A 493 -25.19 32.88 36.93
CA MET A 493 -24.98 32.31 35.60
C MET A 493 -23.51 32.46 35.17
N PRO A 494 -22.91 31.44 34.53
CA PRO A 494 -21.54 31.53 34.04
C PRO A 494 -21.43 32.46 32.85
N THR A 495 -20.33 33.20 32.78
CA THR A 495 -20.08 34.25 31.78
C THR A 495 -18.61 34.24 31.35
N SER A 496 -18.33 34.80 30.17
CA SER A 496 -16.99 35.11 29.71
C SER A 496 -16.97 36.57 29.30
N ARG A 497 -16.56 37.45 30.23
CA ARG A 497 -16.66 38.91 30.13
C ARG A 497 -15.48 39.59 30.77
N SER A 498 -15.19 40.79 30.30
CA SER A 498 -14.27 41.74 30.93
C SER A 498 -14.88 42.32 32.21
N GLY A 499 -14.04 42.65 33.19
CA GLY A 499 -14.44 43.32 34.43
C GLY A 499 -14.95 42.43 35.55
N LEU A 500 -14.71 41.12 35.53
CA LEU A 500 -15.15 40.18 36.56
C LEU A 500 -13.97 39.61 37.36
N TYR A 501 -14.18 39.31 38.63
CA TYR A 501 -13.24 38.47 39.39
C TYR A 501 -13.70 37.01 39.24
N ALA A 502 -12.86 36.18 38.63
CA ALA A 502 -13.15 34.76 38.49
C ALA A 502 -13.02 34.05 39.85
N GLU A 503 -13.97 33.16 40.15
CA GLU A 503 -13.94 32.42 41.40
C GLU A 503 -13.02 31.19 41.30
N GLY A 504 -12.12 31.03 42.29
CA GLY A 504 -11.36 29.81 42.46
C GLY A 504 -12.25 28.67 42.95
N VAL A 505 -12.63 27.75 42.06
CA VAL A 505 -13.52 26.63 42.38
C VAL A 505 -12.95 25.28 41.93
N SER A 506 -13.46 24.18 42.51
CA SER A 506 -13.12 22.84 42.03
C SER A 506 -13.58 22.62 40.58
N LEU A 507 -12.93 21.71 39.84
CA LEU A 507 -13.36 21.34 38.49
C LEU A 507 -14.84 20.88 38.46
N ASN A 508 -15.30 20.14 39.48
CA ASN A 508 -16.69 19.69 39.56
C ASN A 508 -17.67 20.87 39.70
N THR A 509 -17.31 21.85 40.51
CA THR A 509 -18.10 23.09 40.68
C THR A 509 -18.07 23.92 39.40
N ALA A 510 -16.91 24.07 38.76
CA ALA A 510 -16.77 24.80 37.50
C ALA A 510 -17.62 24.16 36.40
N MET A 511 -17.57 22.83 36.26
CA MET A 511 -18.43 22.10 35.33
C MET A 511 -19.92 22.27 35.68
N THR A 512 -20.29 22.21 36.96
CA THR A 512 -21.68 22.45 37.39
C THR A 512 -22.14 23.85 37.01
N ASN A 513 -21.30 24.86 37.19
CA ASN A 513 -21.58 26.23 36.79
C ASN A 513 -21.72 26.35 35.28
N ALA A 514 -20.77 25.86 34.49
CA ALA A 514 -20.82 25.90 33.02
C ALA A 514 -22.11 25.26 32.47
N ARG A 515 -22.53 24.13 33.05
CA ARG A 515 -23.74 23.40 32.64
C ARG A 515 -25.05 24.14 32.91
N LYS A 516 -25.05 25.25 33.65
CA LYS A 516 -26.23 26.12 33.79
C LYS A 516 -26.65 26.76 32.46
N LEU A 517 -25.73 26.92 31.50
CA LEU A 517 -26.05 27.37 30.14
C LEU A 517 -26.53 26.24 29.22
N GLY A 518 -26.40 24.98 29.65
CA GLY A 518 -26.88 23.81 28.91
C GLY A 518 -25.93 22.62 28.96
N ALA A 519 -26.46 21.45 28.63
CA ALA A 519 -25.76 20.16 28.72
C ALA A 519 -24.54 20.03 27.79
N LYS A 520 -24.33 20.96 26.85
CA LYS A 520 -23.19 21.00 25.93
C LYS A 520 -22.07 21.96 26.39
N TYR A 521 -22.33 22.90 27.30
CA TYR A 521 -21.31 23.85 27.82
C TYR A 521 -20.35 23.19 28.80
N THR A 522 -19.05 23.22 28.52
CA THR A 522 -18.00 22.64 29.36
C THR A 522 -17.02 23.70 29.83
N THR A 523 -16.20 23.37 30.83
CA THR A 523 -14.91 24.05 31.01
C THR A 523 -13.95 23.67 29.86
N LYS A 524 -12.77 24.30 29.82
CA LYS A 524 -11.73 24.04 28.83
C LYS A 524 -11.46 22.53 28.68
N THR A 525 -11.50 22.04 27.45
CA THR A 525 -11.30 20.60 27.14
C THR A 525 -9.86 20.30 26.73
N THR A 526 -9.44 19.03 26.77
CA THR A 526 -8.12 18.62 26.26
C THR A 526 -8.00 18.87 24.76
N ALA A 527 -9.06 18.67 23.98
CA ALA A 527 -9.09 18.95 22.54
C ALA A 527 -8.84 20.44 22.26
N GLU A 528 -9.48 21.32 23.05
CA GLU A 528 -9.26 22.76 23.02
C GLU A 528 -7.81 23.12 23.40
N GLN A 529 -7.31 22.62 24.52
CA GLN A 529 -5.95 22.92 24.98
C GLN A 529 -4.91 22.44 23.96
N TYR A 530 -5.08 21.24 23.41
CA TYR A 530 -4.13 20.68 22.46
C TYR A 530 -4.16 21.43 21.11
N THR A 531 -5.34 21.83 20.63
CA THR A 531 -5.47 22.71 19.45
C THR A 531 -4.69 24.02 19.65
N LYS A 532 -4.79 24.64 20.83
CA LYS A 532 -4.05 25.87 21.16
C LYS A 532 -2.55 25.62 21.22
N CYS A 533 -2.12 24.52 21.85
CA CYS A 533 -0.71 24.14 21.92
C CYS A 533 -0.10 23.95 20.53
N LEU A 534 -0.77 23.26 19.60
CA LEU A 534 -0.29 23.08 18.22
C LEU A 534 0.00 24.42 17.55
N LEU A 535 -0.94 25.38 17.67
CA LEU A 535 -0.78 26.72 17.11
C LEU A 535 0.35 27.49 17.79
N MET A 536 0.44 27.47 19.12
CA MET A 536 1.48 28.20 19.87
C MET A 536 2.88 27.64 19.63
N TRP A 537 3.02 26.32 19.54
CA TRP A 537 4.31 25.67 19.33
C TRP A 537 4.87 25.96 17.94
N VAL A 538 4.03 25.89 16.91
CA VAL A 538 4.43 26.26 15.54
C VAL A 538 4.66 27.77 15.45
N GLU A 539 3.79 28.60 16.03
CA GLU A 539 3.92 30.06 15.99
C GLU A 539 5.18 30.55 16.69
N PHE A 540 5.42 30.15 17.94
CA PHE A 540 6.54 30.67 18.74
C PHE A 540 7.82 29.86 18.63
N ALA A 541 7.79 28.70 17.95
CA ALA A 541 8.91 27.76 17.85
C ALA A 541 9.51 27.41 19.24
N THR A 542 8.65 27.17 20.23
CA THR A 542 9.06 26.75 21.57
C THR A 542 7.94 26.05 22.31
N ARG A 543 8.27 25.10 23.19
CA ARG A 543 7.30 24.52 24.14
C ARG A 543 7.24 25.30 25.45
N ASN A 544 8.29 26.04 25.77
CA ASN A 544 8.33 26.91 26.93
C ASN A 544 7.70 28.26 26.57
N LEU A 545 6.37 28.30 26.43
CA LEU A 545 5.67 29.54 26.06
C LEU A 545 5.84 30.64 27.11
N GLN A 546 6.11 30.28 28.37
CA GLN A 546 6.46 31.25 29.42
C GLN A 546 7.78 32.00 29.14
N SER A 547 8.64 31.48 28.26
CA SER A 547 9.82 32.22 27.78
C SER A 547 9.49 33.35 26.80
N LYS A 548 8.27 33.34 26.23
CA LYS A 548 7.78 34.39 25.33
C LYS A 548 6.86 35.34 26.06
N MET A 549 5.84 34.81 26.70
CA MET A 549 4.90 35.54 27.55
C MET A 549 4.67 34.70 28.81
N MET A 550 5.24 35.14 29.94
CA MET A 550 5.29 34.39 31.18
C MET A 550 3.90 34.12 31.76
N GLY A 551 2.95 35.03 31.54
CA GLY A 551 1.65 34.99 32.20
C GLY A 551 1.77 35.24 33.70
N CYS A 552 0.65 35.12 34.41
CA CYS A 552 0.59 35.38 35.84
C CYS A 552 0.90 34.08 36.61
N SER A 553 2.13 33.95 37.11
CA SER A 553 2.63 32.72 37.74
C SER A 553 3.48 32.94 38.99
N THR A 554 3.67 34.20 39.40
CA THR A 554 4.48 34.57 40.56
C THR A 554 3.75 35.54 41.49
N LEU A 555 2.43 35.39 41.63
CA LEU A 555 1.67 36.23 42.55
C LEU A 555 2.13 36.05 43.99
N ARG A 556 2.06 37.16 44.72
CA ARG A 556 2.55 37.23 46.09
C ARG A 556 1.59 36.52 47.05
N TYR A 557 2.11 35.50 47.74
CA TYR A 557 1.41 34.76 48.79
C TYR A 557 2.38 34.41 49.94
N SER A 558 2.53 35.32 50.92
CA SER A 558 3.48 35.15 52.03
C SER A 558 2.88 35.61 53.36
N ALA A 559 2.97 34.77 54.40
CA ALA A 559 2.48 35.09 55.75
C ALA A 559 3.16 36.32 56.39
N GLU A 560 4.26 36.81 55.81
CA GLU A 560 4.95 38.03 56.23
C GLU A 560 4.23 39.31 55.78
N ASP A 561 3.34 39.22 54.78
CA ASP A 561 2.66 40.37 54.19
C ASP A 561 1.49 40.79 55.08
N THR A 562 1.84 41.48 56.16
CA THR A 562 0.90 41.90 57.21
C THR A 562 0.89 43.40 57.39
N ALA A 563 -0.28 43.94 57.72
CA ALA A 563 -0.46 45.37 57.97
C ALA A 563 0.40 45.82 59.16
N THR A 564 1.22 46.85 58.97
CA THR A 564 2.08 47.44 60.00
C THR A 564 1.41 48.58 60.77
N VAL A 565 0.32 49.13 60.22
CA VAL A 565 -0.46 50.24 60.79
C VAL A 565 -1.94 49.85 60.80
N ALA A 566 -2.63 50.19 61.89
CA ALA A 566 -4.08 50.10 61.98
C ALA A 566 -4.75 51.40 61.49
N GLU A 567 -5.78 51.28 60.66
CA GLU A 567 -6.58 52.39 60.14
C GLU A 567 -8.05 51.98 60.10
N GLU A 568 -8.96 52.86 60.55
CA GLU A 568 -10.41 52.63 60.46
C GLU A 568 -10.94 53.22 59.14
N ALA A 569 -11.93 52.54 58.54
CA ALA A 569 -12.59 52.95 57.29
C ALA A 569 -11.59 53.41 56.20
N ALA A 570 -10.58 52.58 55.91
CA ALA A 570 -9.51 52.90 54.96
C ALA A 570 -9.64 52.14 53.63
N ASN A 571 -9.19 52.78 52.55
CA ASN A 571 -9.00 52.19 51.22
C ASN A 571 -7.52 51.86 50.93
N ARG A 572 -6.75 51.62 51.99
CA ARG A 572 -5.34 51.26 51.88
C ARG A 572 -4.93 50.33 53.01
N VAL A 573 -3.86 49.59 52.77
CA VAL A 573 -3.19 48.76 53.78
C VAL A 573 -1.70 49.05 53.74
N ILE A 574 -1.11 49.32 54.91
CA ILE A 574 0.29 49.71 55.04
C ILE A 574 1.13 48.46 55.33
N LEU A 575 2.06 48.12 54.45
CA LEU A 575 3.01 47.02 54.63
C LEU A 575 4.42 47.58 54.69
N ALA A 576 5.40 46.79 55.16
CA ALA A 576 6.80 47.19 54.95
C ALA A 576 7.08 47.28 53.44
N ALA A 577 7.89 48.26 53.05
CA ALA A 577 8.09 48.65 51.66
C ALA A 577 8.58 47.46 50.79
N SER A 578 9.39 46.57 51.36
CA SER A 578 9.92 45.37 50.71
C SER A 578 8.86 44.31 50.40
N GLN A 579 7.77 44.22 51.18
CA GLN A 579 6.61 43.39 50.85
C GLN A 579 5.67 44.10 49.87
N ALA A 580 5.38 45.39 50.10
CA ALA A 580 4.47 46.16 49.24
C ALA A 580 4.93 46.18 47.77
N GLN A 581 6.23 46.30 47.49
CA GLN A 581 6.79 46.26 46.13
C GLN A 581 6.61 44.91 45.40
N GLN A 582 6.18 43.86 46.11
CA GLN A 582 5.88 42.58 45.48
C GLN A 582 4.52 42.60 44.76
N TYR A 583 3.63 43.51 45.12
CA TYR A 583 2.35 43.75 44.48
C TYR A 583 2.51 44.70 43.29
N VAL A 584 1.47 44.81 42.46
CA VAL A 584 1.46 45.66 41.25
C VAL A 584 0.11 46.37 41.14
N VAL A 585 0.13 47.60 40.60
CA VAL A 585 -1.08 48.36 40.30
C VAL A 585 -1.90 47.62 39.22
N GLY A 586 -3.22 47.61 39.39
CA GLY A 586 -4.17 46.82 38.59
C GLY A 586 -4.41 45.40 39.13
N GLY A 587 -3.45 44.85 39.89
CA GLY A 587 -3.54 43.50 40.46
C GLY A 587 -4.66 43.37 41.48
N ALA A 588 -5.23 42.17 41.58
CA ALA A 588 -6.27 41.87 42.56
C ALA A 588 -5.65 41.47 43.91
N ILE A 589 -6.30 41.84 45.02
CA ILE A 589 -5.91 41.47 46.37
C ILE A 589 -7.09 41.04 47.23
N ARG A 590 -6.76 40.30 48.29
CA ARG A 590 -7.63 40.05 49.45
C ARG A 590 -6.90 40.41 50.74
N ILE A 591 -7.69 40.70 51.76
CA ILE A 591 -7.28 41.04 53.11
C ILE A 591 -8.05 40.17 54.10
N GLY A 592 -7.33 39.57 55.03
CA GLY A 592 -7.91 38.70 56.05
C GLY A 592 -7.17 38.79 57.38
N VAL A 593 -7.68 38.08 58.37
CA VAL A 593 -7.05 38.00 59.70
C VAL A 593 -5.89 37.00 59.76
N SER A 594 -5.73 36.17 58.72
CA SER A 594 -4.67 35.16 58.61
C SER A 594 -4.41 34.77 57.15
N GLN A 595 -3.33 34.02 56.90
CA GLN A 595 -2.99 33.55 55.56
C GLN A 595 -4.11 32.69 54.96
N GLY A 596 -4.58 33.06 53.77
CA GLY A 596 -5.65 32.37 53.05
C GLY A 596 -7.06 32.87 53.38
N ASP A 597 -7.19 33.75 54.38
CA ASP A 597 -8.46 34.40 54.74
C ASP A 597 -8.74 35.62 53.85
N ALA A 598 -10.02 35.92 53.68
CA ALA A 598 -10.52 37.07 52.91
C ALA A 598 -11.68 37.77 53.62
N SER A 599 -11.76 37.65 54.95
CA SER A 599 -12.93 38.10 55.73
C SER A 599 -13.05 39.62 55.86
N ILE A 600 -11.98 40.37 55.57
CA ILE A 600 -11.94 41.83 55.73
C ILE A 600 -12.23 42.52 54.41
N ALA A 601 -11.50 42.14 53.35
CA ALA A 601 -11.76 42.59 52.00
C ALA A 601 -11.40 41.47 51.02
N ASN A 602 -12.20 41.31 49.98
CA ASN A 602 -11.93 40.36 48.92
C ASN A 602 -12.16 41.03 47.57
N ASN A 603 -11.49 40.53 46.52
CA ASN A 603 -11.68 41.02 45.16
C ASN A 603 -11.54 42.56 45.05
N ARG A 604 -10.47 43.11 45.62
CA ARG A 604 -10.11 44.52 45.44
C ARG A 604 -9.03 44.66 44.39
N THR A 605 -9.06 45.71 43.58
CA THR A 605 -8.00 46.07 42.66
C THR A 605 -7.10 47.13 43.28
N VAL A 606 -5.78 46.90 43.22
CA VAL A 606 -4.78 47.88 43.63
C VAL A 606 -4.80 49.06 42.66
N THR A 607 -5.03 50.26 43.17
CA THR A 607 -5.11 51.49 42.37
C THR A 607 -3.82 52.31 42.44
N ALA A 608 -3.07 52.19 43.54
CA ALA A 608 -1.75 52.79 43.69
C ALA A 608 -0.89 52.04 44.72
N ILE A 609 0.43 52.15 44.58
CA ILE A 609 1.39 51.76 45.61
C ILE A 609 2.24 52.98 45.91
N GLU A 610 2.08 53.54 47.10
CA GLU A 610 2.63 54.84 47.48
C GLU A 610 3.54 54.70 48.70
N SER A 611 4.59 55.53 48.78
CA SER A 611 5.40 55.61 50.01
C SER A 611 4.52 56.15 51.14
N TYR A 612 4.54 55.45 52.28
CA TYR A 612 3.84 55.90 53.50
C TYR A 612 4.83 56.60 54.44
N ASP A 613 5.96 55.95 54.69
CA ASP A 613 7.12 56.50 55.41
C ASP A 613 8.42 55.90 54.84
N GLY A 614 9.54 56.01 55.58
CA GLY A 614 10.84 55.49 55.14
C GLY A 614 10.98 53.97 55.16
N GLU A 615 10.09 53.25 55.85
CA GLU A 615 10.12 51.79 56.02
C GLU A 615 8.90 51.08 55.43
N ASN A 616 7.81 51.82 55.19
CA ASN A 616 6.50 51.29 54.79
C ASN A 616 5.95 51.95 53.52
N SER A 617 5.13 51.18 52.80
CA SER A 617 4.35 51.65 51.66
C SER A 617 2.88 51.28 51.83
N ALA A 618 2.01 52.17 51.33
CA ALA A 618 0.58 51.96 51.24
C ALA A 618 0.22 51.24 49.94
N ILE A 619 -0.48 50.12 50.04
CA ILE A 619 -1.22 49.53 48.91
C ILE A 619 -2.62 50.13 48.96
N VAL A 620 -2.93 51.02 48.01
CA VAL A 620 -4.25 51.65 47.86
C VAL A 620 -5.11 50.78 46.97
N PHE A 621 -6.38 50.59 47.33
CA PHE A 621 -7.29 49.67 46.65
C PHE A 621 -8.70 50.25 46.48
N ASP A 622 -9.45 49.71 45.53
CA ASP A 622 -10.83 50.14 45.22
C ASP A 622 -11.90 49.56 46.17
N GLY A 623 -13.16 49.92 45.93
CA GLY A 623 -14.33 49.44 46.67
C GLY A 623 -14.56 50.14 48.02
N ASP A 624 -15.48 49.58 48.81
CA ASP A 624 -15.83 50.16 50.11
C ASP A 624 -14.64 50.14 51.10
N PRO A 625 -14.45 51.23 51.89
CA PRO A 625 -13.43 51.28 52.92
C PRO A 625 -13.63 50.19 53.99
N VAL A 626 -12.53 49.70 54.57
CA VAL A 626 -12.54 48.62 55.57
C VAL A 626 -11.65 48.97 56.77
N ASP A 627 -11.92 48.33 57.90
CA ASP A 627 -11.07 48.48 59.09
C ASP A 627 -9.84 47.57 58.97
N ILE A 628 -8.66 48.19 59.05
CA ILE A 628 -7.37 47.52 59.03
C ILE A 628 -6.80 47.51 60.46
N SER A 629 -6.44 46.33 60.94
CA SER A 629 -5.73 46.10 62.19
C SER A 629 -4.30 45.65 61.88
N VAL A 630 -3.36 46.01 62.76
CA VAL A 630 -1.99 45.50 62.69
C VAL A 630 -2.00 43.97 62.69
N GLY A 631 -1.26 43.36 61.77
CA GLY A 631 -1.22 41.91 61.58
C GLY A 631 -2.22 41.37 60.57
N ASN A 632 -3.16 42.18 60.06
CA ASN A 632 -4.03 41.75 58.96
C ASN A 632 -3.21 41.35 57.74
N PHE A 633 -3.48 40.15 57.24
CA PHE A 633 -2.77 39.53 56.13
C PHE A 633 -3.28 40.07 54.78
N VAL A 634 -2.36 40.29 53.86
CA VAL A 634 -2.66 40.67 52.46
C VAL A 634 -2.10 39.61 51.53
N SER A 635 -2.84 39.27 50.48
CA SER A 635 -2.32 38.44 49.38
C SER A 635 -2.91 38.84 48.05
N ALA A 636 -2.17 38.54 46.99
CA ALA A 636 -2.65 38.73 45.63
C ALA A 636 -3.67 37.64 45.26
N LEU A 637 -4.53 37.98 44.31
CA LEU A 637 -5.53 37.11 43.69
C LEU A 637 -5.36 37.11 42.17
N PRO A 638 -5.96 36.12 41.45
CA PRO A 638 -6.12 36.19 40.01
C PRO A 638 -6.63 37.57 39.56
N TRP A 639 -6.13 38.04 38.42
CA TRP A 639 -6.47 39.35 37.93
C TRP A 639 -7.96 39.45 37.57
N LYS A 640 -8.50 40.66 37.66
CA LYS A 640 -9.82 40.94 37.13
C LYS A 640 -9.77 40.70 35.61
N THR A 641 -10.72 39.92 35.08
CA THR A 641 -10.78 39.62 33.65
C THR A 641 -10.85 40.90 32.82
N GLY A 642 -10.34 40.87 31.59
CA GLY A 642 -10.22 42.05 30.74
C GLY A 642 -8.96 42.86 30.96
N SER A 643 -8.07 42.41 31.84
CA SER A 643 -6.82 43.14 32.13
C SER A 643 -5.87 43.18 30.93
N CYS A 644 -6.02 42.27 29.96
CA CYS A 644 -5.28 42.26 28.71
C CYS A 644 -6.05 42.85 27.51
N ASP A 645 -7.21 43.50 27.71
CA ASP A 645 -8.02 44.02 26.60
C ASP A 645 -7.35 45.14 25.79
N ASN A 646 -6.34 45.81 26.36
CA ASN A 646 -5.61 46.89 25.70
C ASN A 646 -4.28 46.46 25.08
N VAL A 647 -3.92 45.17 25.13
CA VAL A 647 -2.66 44.68 24.56
C VAL A 647 -2.69 44.94 23.05
N LEU A 648 -1.69 45.69 22.56
CA LEU A 648 -1.70 46.21 21.19
C LEU A 648 -1.39 45.16 20.11
N SER A 649 -0.86 43.99 20.52
CA SER A 649 -0.45 42.92 19.62
C SER A 649 -1.39 41.71 19.74
N SER A 650 -1.35 40.81 18.76
CA SER A 650 -2.17 39.60 18.79
C SER A 650 -1.90 38.71 20.00
N SER A 651 -0.71 38.77 20.59
CA SER A 651 -0.36 38.06 21.84
C SER A 651 0.59 38.90 22.69
N GLY A 652 0.57 38.70 24.01
CA GLY A 652 1.43 39.41 24.95
C GLY A 652 0.88 39.53 26.36
N SER A 653 1.33 40.53 27.10
CA SER A 653 0.94 40.80 28.49
C SER A 653 0.75 42.30 28.69
N LEU A 654 -0.11 42.72 29.62
CA LEU A 654 -0.43 44.16 29.76
C LEU A 654 0.80 45.06 29.96
N THR A 655 1.76 44.66 30.80
CA THR A 655 2.93 45.48 31.16
C THR A 655 4.26 44.79 30.90
N SER A 656 4.39 43.50 31.26
CA SER A 656 5.65 42.78 31.13
C SER A 656 5.42 41.32 30.77
N ASN A 657 6.08 40.89 29.69
CA ASN A 657 6.06 39.52 29.20
C ASN A 657 6.95 38.57 30.02
N THR A 658 7.70 39.04 31.03
CA THR A 658 8.74 38.25 31.72
C THR A 658 8.69 38.28 33.25
N SER A 659 7.87 39.14 33.87
CA SER A 659 7.89 39.31 35.33
C SER A 659 7.16 38.20 36.10
N GLY A 660 6.21 37.52 35.46
CA GLY A 660 5.31 36.54 36.09
C GLY A 660 4.17 37.17 36.90
N LYS A 661 4.09 38.51 36.98
CA LYS A 661 3.09 39.23 37.79
C LYS A 661 1.85 39.67 37.03
N TYR A 662 1.91 39.63 35.70
CA TYR A 662 0.86 40.14 34.82
C TYR A 662 0.29 38.99 33.99
N PRO A 663 -1.04 38.94 33.77
CA PRO A 663 -1.64 37.99 32.85
C PRO A 663 -1.12 38.19 31.43
N CYS A 664 -1.37 37.18 30.60
CA CYS A 664 -1.07 37.22 29.17
C CYS A 664 -2.32 36.94 28.34
N ILE A 665 -2.27 37.28 27.07
CA ILE A 665 -3.30 37.02 26.07
C ILE A 665 -2.67 36.30 24.87
N TYR A 666 -3.39 35.33 24.32
CA TYR A 666 -3.01 34.61 23.11
C TYR A 666 -4.13 34.66 22.07
N ARG A 667 -3.97 35.54 21.08
CA ARG A 667 -4.92 35.84 19.98
C ARG A 667 -6.37 35.87 20.44
N GLY A 668 -6.65 36.79 21.36
CA GLY A 668 -7.99 37.05 21.89
C GLY A 668 -8.38 36.24 23.14
N GLU A 669 -7.63 35.20 23.53
CA GLU A 669 -7.89 34.47 24.78
C GLU A 669 -6.98 35.00 25.89
N GLU A 670 -7.58 35.56 26.93
CA GLU A 670 -6.87 35.99 28.14
C GLU A 670 -6.56 34.79 29.03
N THR A 671 -5.39 34.80 29.66
CA THR A 671 -4.88 33.74 30.54
C THR A 671 -4.91 32.34 29.88
N PRO A 672 -4.30 32.18 28.68
CA PRO A 672 -4.22 30.87 28.02
C PRO A 672 -3.55 29.81 28.91
N TYR A 673 -2.68 30.27 29.81
CA TYR A 673 -2.05 29.58 30.93
C TYR A 673 -1.65 30.62 31.98
N GLY A 674 -1.44 30.19 33.23
CA GLY A 674 -0.93 31.03 34.33
C GLY A 674 -1.85 32.19 34.69
N ASP A 675 -2.65 32.02 35.75
CA ASP A 675 -3.55 33.06 36.28
C ASP A 675 -3.47 33.24 37.82
N ALA A 676 -2.45 32.68 38.47
CA ALA A 676 -2.16 32.87 39.90
C ALA A 676 -0.77 32.38 40.27
#